data_AF-A0A2N6BUT7-F1
#
_entry.id   AF-A0A2N6BUT7-F1
#
_cell.length_a   1.000
_cell.length_b   1.000
_cell.length_c   1.000
_cell.angle_alpha   90.00
_cell.angle_beta   90.00
_cell.angle_gamma   90.00
#
_symmetry.space_group_name_H-M   'P 1'
#
loop_
_entity.id
_entity.type
_entity.pdbx_description
1 polymer ?
#
loop_
_entity_poly.entity_id
_entity_poly.type
_entity_poly.pdbx_seq_one_letter_code
_entity_poly.pdbx_strand_id
1 'polypeptide(L)'
;MAKNINDIVVRLKTFREKEKKPDLPDIDPGLSCEERIALLKEAWPVICRGLRGTRKQEMICKAEAAWIAELAGYEEPDSDFLAAFRKQKGDIPYSTPELTQLFDSYLDHFLANPNPSGSTEVPTLEKITRPYGRLSNIPDLKFQLMEVPDYLRIIVPSQPLDLRISQGLDAMALSKYGQVPQEPNLAIYATVLKKVTIKLNNMGLAYLDRLLLARLPIYKKILADLITENSDLLGDPLGFADSVVRKLQDVKRALVEKIVLGVIDDNRIQLSEEELQLLTDNVEAAGLPLAPKTVEPFVIKIHNASLREGGLSELVERYIDRDEIKQEKFTADIKRRMVSHLLASGVNITDDDKFAKGGYDEYFALAYNNALYSAEGTMYGSPAAGGWDFSVDTFDEVVDQAIIRDNILAAGFLDYAYELGEKAHIFQLMDVLYLNWNSGILDLPQSEVTDTLERLWQDRDRRDSPEERAMAYRKALGKGSAEVLERMIVNDRFEDLWATLMEEVANYIRKAEEISIVGEGAAPVSRIPIYQATKELQYNLTEYGNGRTKTQAAQLRSLLDTCFQVLDAPEIIDFYGFGTRRDRWTVIDRLHKEPPFASTPNLQALRTVAGKGNKVFQWIADFNEASVTDQEFETFLRAAEAWIISRSSAVVDEDDYSLEEEESFDDFEDEFDDFED
;
A
#
# COMPACT_ATOMS: atom_id res chain seq x y z
N MET A 1 37.02 13.65 -27.92
CA MET A 1 36.54 12.24 -27.89
C MET A 1 37.60 11.26 -27.38
N ALA A 2 38.47 10.64 -28.20
CA ALA A 2 39.39 9.57 -27.76
C ALA A 2 40.35 9.94 -26.60
N LYS A 3 40.83 11.18 -26.54
CA LYS A 3 41.72 11.66 -25.48
C LYS A 3 41.04 11.76 -24.10
N ASN A 4 39.76 12.13 -24.06
CA ASN A 4 39.00 12.29 -22.81
C ASN A 4 38.55 10.93 -22.24
N ILE A 5 38.19 10.00 -23.13
CA ILE A 5 37.85 8.62 -22.74
C ILE A 5 39.08 7.90 -22.18
N ASN A 6 40.25 8.09 -22.79
CA ASN A 6 41.49 7.54 -22.24
C ASN A 6 41.84 8.13 -20.87
N ASP A 7 41.57 9.41 -20.61
CA ASP A 7 41.82 10.03 -19.30
C ASP A 7 40.87 9.50 -18.21
N ILE A 8 39.61 9.25 -18.55
CA ILE A 8 38.62 8.62 -17.65
C ILE A 8 39.01 7.16 -17.34
N VAL A 9 39.40 6.41 -18.36
CA VAL A 9 39.84 5.00 -18.21
C VAL A 9 41.10 4.92 -17.34
N VAL A 10 42.07 5.81 -17.54
CA VAL A 10 43.30 5.87 -16.71
C VAL A 10 42.94 6.19 -15.25
N ARG A 11 42.06 7.15 -15.00
CA ARG A 11 41.64 7.51 -13.63
C ARG A 11 40.85 6.39 -12.94
N LEU A 12 39.99 5.67 -13.68
CA LEU A 12 39.27 4.51 -13.16
C LEU A 12 40.22 3.35 -12.83
N LYS A 13 41.24 3.12 -13.67
CA LYS A 13 42.28 2.14 -13.38
C LYS A 13 43.08 2.50 -12.13
N THR A 14 43.48 3.75 -11.99
CA THR A 14 44.14 4.26 -10.76
C THR A 14 43.25 4.12 -9.53
N PHE A 15 41.94 4.37 -9.66
CA PHE A 15 40.98 4.21 -8.57
C PHE A 15 40.81 2.74 -8.16
N ARG A 16 40.68 1.83 -9.14
CA ARG A 16 40.59 0.38 -8.94
C ARG A 16 41.80 -0.16 -8.19
N GLU A 17 43.00 0.25 -8.60
CA GLU A 17 44.27 -0.14 -7.98
C GLU A 17 44.41 0.42 -6.55
N LYS A 18 43.99 1.66 -6.33
CA LYS A 18 44.12 2.33 -5.03
C LYS A 18 43.14 1.83 -3.98
N GLU A 19 41.91 1.53 -4.36
CA GLU A 19 40.84 1.08 -3.45
C GLU A 19 40.76 -0.45 -3.32
N LYS A 20 41.65 -1.20 -3.99
CA LYS A 20 41.71 -2.68 -3.99
C LYS A 20 40.35 -3.33 -4.28
N LYS A 21 39.61 -2.83 -5.27
CA LYS A 21 38.30 -3.38 -5.67
C LYS A 21 38.45 -4.23 -6.94
N PRO A 22 38.65 -5.55 -6.83
CA PRO A 22 38.89 -6.42 -7.98
C PRO A 22 37.67 -6.50 -8.92
N ASP A 23 36.47 -6.25 -8.38
CA ASP A 23 35.15 -6.41 -9.03
C ASP A 23 34.84 -5.38 -10.11
N LEU A 24 35.65 -4.31 -10.24
CA LEU A 24 35.53 -3.35 -11.33
C LEU A 24 36.10 -3.95 -12.62
N PRO A 25 35.37 -3.92 -13.77
CA PRO A 25 35.89 -4.44 -15.03
C PRO A 25 37.15 -3.67 -15.47
N ASP A 26 38.16 -4.38 -15.98
CA ASP A 26 39.35 -3.75 -16.57
C ASP A 26 38.99 -3.20 -17.95
N ILE A 27 38.92 -1.88 -18.09
CA ILE A 27 38.55 -1.26 -19.35
C ILE A 27 39.82 -1.11 -20.19
N ASP A 28 40.03 -2.02 -21.13
CA ASP A 28 41.18 -1.99 -22.03
C ASP A 28 41.12 -0.74 -22.94
N PRO A 29 42.15 0.12 -22.96
CA PRO A 29 42.25 1.25 -23.88
C PRO A 29 42.40 0.87 -25.36
N GLY A 30 42.38 -0.41 -25.72
CA GLY A 30 42.26 -0.89 -27.10
C GLY A 30 40.81 -1.08 -27.60
N LEU A 31 39.80 -1.09 -26.70
CA LEU A 31 38.40 -1.34 -27.06
C LEU A 31 37.77 -0.21 -27.88
N SER A 32 36.74 -0.50 -28.67
CA SER A 32 35.99 0.53 -29.40
C SER A 32 35.26 1.48 -28.42
N CYS A 33 34.87 2.66 -28.91
CA CYS A 33 34.17 3.66 -28.08
C CYS A 33 32.88 3.10 -27.46
N GLU A 34 32.12 2.35 -28.24
CA GLU A 34 30.82 1.77 -27.86
C GLU A 34 30.99 0.68 -26.79
N GLU A 35 31.99 -0.18 -26.92
CA GLU A 35 32.30 -1.23 -25.94
C GLU A 35 32.74 -0.64 -24.59
N ARG A 36 33.52 0.44 -24.61
CA ARG A 36 33.92 1.13 -23.37
C ARG A 36 32.74 1.79 -22.68
N ILE A 37 31.79 2.34 -23.44
CA ILE A 37 30.58 2.95 -22.89
C ILE A 37 29.69 1.88 -22.25
N ALA A 38 29.55 0.71 -22.87
CA ALA A 38 28.81 -0.41 -22.30
C ALA A 38 29.43 -0.88 -20.96
N LEU A 39 30.75 -1.06 -20.91
CA LEU A 39 31.46 -1.45 -19.69
C LEU A 39 31.38 -0.38 -18.58
N LEU A 40 31.39 0.91 -18.94
CA LEU A 40 31.19 2.00 -17.98
C LEU A 40 29.78 2.01 -17.39
N LYS A 41 28.75 1.73 -18.21
CA LYS A 41 27.36 1.59 -17.74
C LYS A 41 27.22 0.44 -16.75
N GLU A 42 27.88 -0.68 -17.02
CA GLU A 42 27.88 -1.85 -16.13
C GLU A 42 28.63 -1.59 -14.82
N ALA A 43 29.74 -0.85 -14.87
CA ALA A 43 30.53 -0.49 -13.70
C ALA A 43 29.89 0.60 -12.81
N TRP A 44 28.99 1.42 -13.38
CA TRP A 44 28.44 2.61 -12.73
C TRP A 44 27.78 2.35 -11.36
N PRO A 45 26.92 1.33 -11.18
CA PRO A 45 26.29 1.06 -9.89
C PRO A 45 27.27 0.63 -8.79
N VAL A 46 28.42 0.04 -9.18
CA VAL A 46 29.49 -0.36 -8.24
C VAL A 46 30.32 0.85 -7.82
N ILE A 47 30.56 1.78 -8.76
CA ILE A 47 31.24 3.06 -8.49
C ILE A 47 30.40 3.92 -7.53
N CYS A 48 29.09 4.04 -7.78
CA CYS A 48 28.18 4.85 -6.95
C CYS A 48 28.07 4.32 -5.52
N ARG A 49 28.10 2.99 -5.30
CA ARG A 49 28.05 2.39 -3.94
C ARG A 49 29.31 2.65 -3.11
N GLY A 50 30.43 3.01 -3.72
CA GLY A 50 31.73 3.13 -3.04
C GLY A 50 32.11 4.52 -2.51
N LEU A 51 31.34 5.58 -2.77
CA LEU A 51 31.81 6.96 -2.61
C LEU A 51 30.93 7.76 -1.62
N ARG A 52 31.48 8.13 -0.44
CA ARG A 52 30.89 9.12 0.48
C ARG A 52 31.76 10.38 0.57
N GLY A 53 31.15 11.57 0.49
CA GLY A 53 31.79 12.89 0.74
C GLY A 53 31.50 13.96 -0.34
N THR A 54 31.32 15.21 0.11
CA THR A 54 30.86 16.38 -0.69
C THR A 54 31.78 16.77 -1.84
N ARG A 55 33.10 16.69 -1.66
CA ARG A 55 34.08 17.02 -2.71
C ARG A 55 34.12 15.99 -3.85
N LYS A 56 33.72 14.74 -3.57
CA LYS A 56 33.61 13.66 -4.57
C LYS A 56 32.27 13.71 -5.31
N GLN A 57 31.20 14.19 -4.66
CA GLN A 57 29.90 14.47 -5.31
C GLN A 57 29.98 15.61 -6.34
N GLU A 58 30.84 16.61 -6.11
CA GLU A 58 31.12 17.68 -7.08
C GLU A 58 31.77 17.14 -8.37
N MET A 59 32.67 16.15 -8.24
CA MET A 59 33.27 15.48 -9.39
C MET A 59 32.26 14.67 -10.20
N ILE A 60 31.31 14.01 -9.53
CA ILE A 60 30.24 13.25 -10.19
C ILE A 60 29.33 14.19 -10.98
N CYS A 61 28.89 15.31 -10.39
CA CYS A 61 28.07 16.30 -11.10
C CYS A 61 28.83 16.93 -12.29
N LYS A 62 30.15 17.16 -12.16
CA LYS A 62 30.99 17.63 -13.28
C LYS A 62 31.13 16.58 -14.38
N ALA A 63 31.26 15.30 -14.03
CA ALA A 63 31.34 14.20 -14.99
C ALA A 63 30.00 13.97 -15.70
N GLU A 64 28.88 14.01 -14.98
CA GLU A 64 27.52 13.91 -15.54
C GLU A 64 27.20 15.11 -16.44
N ALA A 65 27.52 16.34 -16.01
CA ALA A 65 27.32 17.53 -16.83
C ALA A 65 28.21 17.54 -18.09
N ALA A 66 29.46 17.11 -17.98
CA ALA A 66 30.35 16.96 -19.13
C ALA A 66 29.87 15.86 -20.09
N TRP A 67 29.33 14.75 -19.57
CA TRP A 67 28.80 13.65 -20.37
C TRP A 67 27.52 14.05 -21.13
N ILE A 68 26.64 14.84 -20.50
CA ILE A 68 25.43 15.38 -21.13
C ILE A 68 25.78 16.45 -22.17
N ALA A 69 26.74 17.34 -21.88
CA ALA A 69 27.21 18.35 -22.83
C ALA A 69 27.89 17.71 -24.06
N GLU A 70 28.62 16.60 -23.86
CA GLU A 70 29.27 15.81 -24.92
C GLU A 70 28.25 15.07 -25.82
N LEU A 71 27.16 14.54 -25.26
CA LEU A 71 26.04 13.95 -26.03
C LEU A 71 25.29 14.99 -26.88
N ALA A 72 25.31 16.25 -26.46
CA ALA A 72 24.67 17.36 -27.16
C ALA A 72 25.58 18.12 -28.13
N GLY A 73 26.87 17.75 -28.24
CA GLY A 73 27.82 18.31 -29.21
C GLY A 73 28.37 19.70 -28.86
N TYR A 74 28.31 20.13 -27.60
CA TYR A 74 28.84 21.42 -27.15
C TYR A 74 30.29 21.31 -26.61
N GLU A 75 31.09 22.38 -26.73
CA GLU A 75 32.31 22.54 -25.93
C GLU A 75 31.94 22.91 -24.48
N GLU A 76 32.86 22.65 -23.53
CA GLU A 76 32.64 22.58 -22.06
C GLU A 76 31.47 23.38 -21.48
N PRO A 77 30.65 22.80 -20.57
CA PRO A 77 29.51 23.50 -19.98
C PRO A 77 29.98 24.71 -19.17
N ASP A 78 29.40 25.89 -19.47
CA ASP A 78 29.72 27.13 -18.77
C ASP A 78 29.21 27.15 -17.31
N SER A 79 29.64 28.16 -16.56
CA SER A 79 29.28 28.32 -15.15
C SER A 79 27.77 28.50 -14.92
N ASP A 80 27.05 28.99 -15.91
CA ASP A 80 25.65 29.37 -15.81
C ASP A 80 24.74 28.15 -16.02
N PHE A 81 25.11 27.24 -16.92
CA PHE A 81 24.49 25.92 -17.06
C PHE A 81 24.62 25.10 -15.77
N LEU A 82 25.82 25.10 -15.16
CA LEU A 82 26.07 24.39 -13.91
C LEU A 82 25.29 24.99 -12.73
N ALA A 83 25.07 26.32 -12.72
CA ALA A 83 24.25 26.99 -11.71
C ALA A 83 22.75 26.69 -11.88
N ALA A 84 22.25 26.67 -13.11
CA ALA A 84 20.86 26.31 -13.42
C ALA A 84 20.54 24.85 -13.09
N PHE A 85 21.45 23.92 -13.44
CA PHE A 85 21.32 22.50 -13.12
C PHE A 85 21.30 22.26 -11.60
N ARG A 86 22.13 22.98 -10.83
CA ARG A 86 22.11 22.95 -9.35
C ARG A 86 20.80 23.49 -8.77
N LYS A 87 20.26 24.57 -9.35
CA LYS A 87 19.02 25.20 -8.89
C LYS A 87 17.79 24.31 -9.11
N GLN A 88 17.77 23.55 -10.21
CA GLN A 88 16.68 22.61 -10.52
C GLN A 88 16.74 21.32 -9.69
N LYS A 89 17.92 20.95 -9.18
CA LYS A 89 18.22 19.70 -8.45
C LYS A 89 17.91 19.75 -6.94
N GLY A 90 17.32 20.83 -6.42
CA GLY A 90 17.18 21.12 -4.98
C GLY A 90 16.86 19.91 -4.08
N ASP A 91 17.59 19.78 -2.97
CA ASP A 91 17.47 18.87 -1.81
C ASP A 91 16.65 17.56 -1.97
N ILE A 92 16.83 16.82 -3.07
CA ILE A 92 16.41 15.41 -3.13
C ILE A 92 17.49 14.57 -2.45
N PRO A 93 17.20 13.77 -1.40
CA PRO A 93 18.20 12.90 -0.80
C PRO A 93 18.62 11.79 -1.80
N TYR A 94 19.92 11.78 -2.15
CA TYR A 94 20.49 10.92 -3.20
C TYR A 94 20.66 9.48 -2.73
N SER A 95 19.56 8.73 -2.67
CA SER A 95 19.58 7.25 -2.61
C SER A 95 18.31 6.60 -3.15
N THR A 96 17.76 7.08 -4.26
CA THR A 96 16.49 6.53 -4.79
C THR A 96 16.49 6.29 -6.31
N PRO A 97 15.67 5.31 -6.78
CA PRO A 97 15.45 4.99 -8.20
C PRO A 97 14.94 6.17 -9.05
N GLU A 98 14.43 7.22 -8.41
CA GLU A 98 13.92 8.42 -9.08
C GLU A 98 14.98 9.16 -9.89
N LEU A 99 16.27 9.08 -9.51
CA LEU A 99 17.36 9.70 -10.29
C LEU A 99 17.66 8.96 -11.58
N THR A 100 17.58 7.63 -11.56
CA THR A 100 17.72 6.81 -12.75
C THR A 100 16.54 7.04 -13.70
N GLN A 101 15.31 7.13 -13.18
CA GLN A 101 14.13 7.46 -13.99
C GLN A 101 14.16 8.88 -14.57
N LEU A 102 14.63 9.87 -13.81
CA LEU A 102 14.75 11.24 -14.31
C LEU A 102 15.80 11.32 -15.43
N PHE A 103 16.91 10.61 -15.26
CA PHE A 103 17.97 10.49 -16.25
C PHE A 103 17.48 9.79 -17.53
N ASP A 104 16.78 8.66 -17.39
CA ASP A 104 16.23 7.90 -18.52
C ASP A 104 15.15 8.71 -19.27
N SER A 105 14.27 9.43 -18.55
CA SER A 105 13.24 10.30 -19.15
C SER A 105 13.82 11.47 -19.94
N TYR A 106 14.93 12.05 -19.46
CA TYR A 106 15.63 13.13 -20.16
C TYR A 106 16.34 12.60 -21.43
N LEU A 107 16.92 11.41 -21.34
CA LEU A 107 17.58 10.73 -22.46
C LEU A 107 16.56 10.34 -23.55
N ASP A 108 15.41 9.80 -23.16
CA ASP A 108 14.32 9.43 -24.07
C ASP A 108 13.73 10.67 -24.78
N HIS A 109 13.58 11.80 -24.07
CA HIS A 109 13.12 13.05 -24.67
C HIS A 109 14.10 13.59 -25.73
N PHE A 110 15.40 13.46 -25.49
CA PHE A 110 16.44 13.94 -26.41
C PHE A 110 16.60 13.02 -27.63
N LEU A 111 16.58 11.70 -27.44
CA LEU A 111 16.62 10.72 -28.52
C LEU A 111 15.39 10.81 -29.45
N ALA A 112 14.26 11.29 -28.93
CA ALA A 112 13.05 11.53 -29.71
C ALA A 112 13.11 12.80 -30.60
N ASN A 113 14.05 13.73 -30.37
CA ASN A 113 14.21 14.95 -31.18
C ASN A 113 15.69 15.30 -31.46
N PRO A 114 16.39 14.50 -32.28
CA PRO A 114 17.75 14.83 -32.71
C PRO A 114 17.68 15.92 -33.78
N ASN A 115 18.02 17.16 -33.45
CA ASN A 115 17.95 18.25 -34.41
C ASN A 115 19.09 18.13 -35.46
N PRO A 116 18.81 18.05 -36.77
CA PRO A 116 19.84 18.02 -37.78
C PRO A 116 20.28 19.45 -38.10
N SER A 117 21.55 19.74 -37.81
CA SER A 117 22.39 20.80 -38.41
C SER A 117 21.73 22.16 -38.74
N GLY A 118 22.05 23.19 -37.94
CA GLY A 118 22.16 24.56 -38.45
C GLY A 118 21.31 25.63 -37.76
N SER A 119 21.52 25.90 -36.47
CA SER A 119 21.32 27.25 -35.93
C SER A 119 22.17 27.47 -34.67
N THR A 120 23.13 28.38 -34.73
CA THR A 120 23.97 28.82 -33.60
C THR A 120 23.31 29.94 -32.81
N GLU A 121 22.03 29.81 -32.46
CA GLU A 121 21.36 30.70 -31.51
C GLU A 121 20.78 29.89 -30.36
N VAL A 122 21.28 30.16 -29.15
CA VAL A 122 20.75 29.62 -27.89
C VAL A 122 19.35 30.23 -27.67
N PRO A 123 18.28 29.44 -27.56
CA PRO A 123 16.96 29.99 -27.29
C PRO A 123 16.85 30.37 -25.81
N THR A 124 16.57 31.64 -25.52
CA THR A 124 16.19 32.11 -24.18
C THR A 124 14.85 31.53 -23.73
N LEU A 125 14.74 31.25 -22.43
CA LEU A 125 13.62 30.55 -21.76
C LEU A 125 12.23 31.16 -22.02
N GLU A 126 12.16 32.41 -22.49
CA GLU A 126 10.92 33.11 -22.85
C GLU A 126 10.20 32.54 -24.08
N LYS A 127 10.89 31.81 -24.97
CA LYS A 127 10.24 31.18 -26.14
C LYS A 127 9.53 29.86 -25.84
N ILE A 128 9.67 29.32 -24.62
CA ILE A 128 9.09 28.02 -24.23
C ILE A 128 7.66 28.19 -23.65
N THR A 129 7.19 29.41 -23.40
CA THR A 129 5.95 29.67 -22.67
C THR A 129 4.94 30.59 -23.39
N ARG A 130 4.38 30.17 -24.56
CA ARG A 130 2.95 30.33 -25.03
C ARG A 130 2.74 30.25 -26.58
N PRO A 131 1.49 30.02 -27.10
CA PRO A 131 1.24 29.04 -28.18
C PRO A 131 0.78 29.59 -29.55
N TYR A 132 0.67 28.64 -30.52
CA TYR A 132 0.05 28.61 -31.87
C TYR A 132 0.96 28.74 -33.10
N GLY A 133 0.77 27.82 -34.06
CA GLY A 133 0.58 28.23 -35.46
C GLY A 133 1.26 27.42 -36.57
N ARG A 134 0.47 26.55 -37.22
CA ARG A 134 0.44 26.14 -38.65
C ARG A 134 1.64 25.45 -39.34
N LEU A 135 1.41 24.14 -39.59
CA LEU A 135 1.46 23.40 -40.87
C LEU A 135 2.43 23.85 -41.97
N SER A 136 3.30 22.95 -42.42
CA SER A 136 3.13 22.16 -43.67
C SER A 136 4.46 21.53 -44.12
N ASN A 137 4.52 20.20 -44.23
CA ASN A 137 5.08 19.46 -45.39
C ASN A 137 5.12 17.95 -45.10
N ILE A 138 4.34 17.21 -45.89
CA ILE A 138 4.35 15.74 -46.03
C ILE A 138 4.91 15.46 -47.45
N PRO A 139 5.67 14.37 -47.63
CA PRO A 139 5.23 13.28 -48.53
C PRO A 139 5.30 11.93 -47.77
N ASP A 140 4.20 11.16 -47.63
CA ASP A 140 3.75 10.07 -48.52
C ASP A 140 4.79 8.93 -48.62
N LEU A 141 4.53 7.63 -48.46
CA LEU A 141 3.32 6.81 -48.28
C LEU A 141 3.83 5.34 -48.10
N LYS A 142 3.29 4.55 -47.15
CA LYS A 142 2.89 3.13 -47.31
C LYS A 142 2.60 2.47 -45.95
N PHE A 143 1.33 2.17 -45.75
CA PHE A 143 0.87 1.14 -44.82
C PHE A 143 1.10 -0.24 -45.44
N GLN A 144 1.68 -1.14 -44.65
CA GLN A 144 1.34 -2.56 -44.66
C GLN A 144 1.04 -2.97 -43.22
N LEU A 145 -0.11 -3.63 -43.06
CA LEU A 145 -0.51 -4.35 -41.87
C LEU A 145 0.46 -5.51 -41.59
N MET A 146 0.61 -5.82 -40.31
CA MET A 146 1.30 -6.97 -39.71
C MET A 146 2.83 -6.94 -39.76
N GLU A 147 3.41 -6.49 -38.65
CA GLU A 147 4.45 -7.24 -37.92
C GLU A 147 4.53 -6.67 -36.49
N VAL A 148 4.62 -7.57 -35.51
CA VAL A 148 4.52 -7.32 -34.06
C VAL A 148 5.74 -6.53 -33.55
N PRO A 149 5.57 -5.45 -32.75
CA PRO A 149 6.71 -4.91 -31.99
C PRO A 149 6.41 -4.60 -30.51
N ASP A 150 7.26 -5.09 -29.60
CA ASP A 150 7.65 -4.53 -28.28
C ASP A 150 6.62 -4.01 -27.25
N TYR A 151 5.31 -3.98 -27.53
CA TYR A 151 4.29 -3.37 -26.67
C TYR A 151 3.85 -4.23 -25.48
N LEU A 152 4.47 -5.40 -25.26
CA LEU A 152 4.18 -6.30 -24.13
C LEU A 152 5.10 -6.13 -22.91
N ARG A 153 5.90 -5.06 -22.84
CA ARG A 153 6.53 -4.65 -21.56
C ARG A 153 5.52 -3.90 -20.69
N ILE A 154 4.65 -4.66 -20.02
CA ILE A 154 3.80 -4.13 -18.94
C ILE A 154 4.71 -3.86 -17.73
N ILE A 155 5.16 -2.63 -17.57
CA ILE A 155 5.80 -2.19 -16.32
C ILE A 155 4.68 -2.04 -15.29
N VAL A 156 4.72 -2.86 -14.24
CA VAL A 156 3.78 -2.86 -13.12
C VAL A 156 4.19 -1.77 -12.13
N PRO A 157 3.37 -0.74 -11.87
CA PRO A 157 3.68 0.27 -10.86
C PRO A 157 3.49 -0.28 -9.44
N SER A 158 4.36 0.11 -8.51
CA SER A 158 4.32 -0.27 -7.08
C SER A 158 3.37 0.57 -6.21
N GLN A 159 2.55 1.44 -6.81
CA GLN A 159 1.64 2.36 -6.11
C GLN A 159 0.23 2.34 -6.71
N PRO A 160 -0.82 2.77 -5.98
CA PRO A 160 -2.19 2.82 -6.49
C PRO A 160 -2.27 3.69 -7.75
N LEU A 161 -2.69 3.09 -8.87
CA LEU A 161 -2.90 3.81 -10.13
C LEU A 161 -4.09 4.77 -9.99
N ASP A 162 -3.80 6.05 -9.98
CA ASP A 162 -4.74 7.12 -10.28
C ASP A 162 -4.82 7.28 -11.81
N LEU A 163 -6.03 7.32 -12.40
CA LEU A 163 -6.18 7.57 -13.85
C LEU A 163 -5.83 9.04 -14.11
N ARG A 164 -4.54 9.39 -14.14
CA ARG A 164 -4.00 10.73 -14.47
C ARG A 164 -4.15 11.04 -15.98
N ILE A 165 -5.29 10.71 -16.55
CA ILE A 165 -5.59 10.85 -17.98
C ILE A 165 -5.98 12.31 -18.31
N SER A 166 -6.42 13.09 -17.32
CA SER A 166 -6.93 14.45 -17.50
C SER A 166 -5.89 15.46 -18.01
N GLN A 167 -4.59 15.16 -17.94
CA GLN A 167 -3.52 16.08 -18.34
C GLN A 167 -3.04 15.92 -19.80
N GLY A 168 -3.48 14.87 -20.53
CA GLY A 168 -2.92 14.53 -21.86
C GLY A 168 -3.92 14.41 -23.01
N LEU A 169 -5.21 14.66 -22.79
CA LEU A 169 -6.24 14.61 -23.84
C LEU A 169 -6.45 15.99 -24.45
N ASP A 170 -5.54 16.39 -25.35
CA ASP A 170 -5.79 17.55 -26.20
C ASP A 170 -6.86 17.21 -27.24
N ALA A 171 -7.85 18.09 -27.38
CA ALA A 171 -9.02 17.90 -28.23
C ALA A 171 -8.65 17.73 -29.74
N MET A 172 -7.45 18.16 -30.15
CA MET A 172 -6.88 17.89 -31.47
C MET A 172 -6.55 16.42 -31.74
N ALA A 173 -6.26 15.60 -30.72
CA ALA A 173 -5.84 14.21 -30.92
C ALA A 173 -6.98 13.29 -31.40
N LEU A 174 -8.23 13.64 -31.10
CA LEU A 174 -9.42 12.90 -31.56
C LEU A 174 -9.76 13.22 -33.03
N SER A 175 -9.38 14.39 -33.54
CA SER A 175 -9.63 14.79 -34.94
C SER A 175 -8.91 13.93 -35.99
N LYS A 176 -7.84 13.22 -35.59
CA LYS A 176 -7.04 12.36 -36.48
C LYS A 176 -7.67 11.00 -36.80
N TYR A 177 -8.73 10.59 -36.10
CA TYR A 177 -9.24 9.21 -36.15
C TYR A 177 -10.62 9.03 -36.82
N GLY A 178 -11.19 10.06 -37.42
CA GLY A 178 -12.46 9.97 -38.15
C GLY A 178 -13.13 11.34 -38.23
N GLN A 179 -14.11 11.50 -39.13
CA GLN A 179 -14.83 12.76 -39.37
C GLN A 179 -15.51 13.29 -38.09
N VAL A 180 -14.78 14.07 -37.29
CA VAL A 180 -15.35 14.76 -36.13
C VAL A 180 -16.26 15.89 -36.66
N PRO A 181 -17.49 16.05 -36.13
CA PRO A 181 -18.37 17.15 -36.50
C PRO A 181 -17.69 18.51 -36.21
N GLN A 182 -18.06 19.54 -36.96
CA GLN A 182 -17.40 20.85 -36.96
C GLN A 182 -17.14 21.46 -35.56
N GLU A 183 -16.18 22.40 -35.49
CA GLU A 183 -15.58 23.05 -34.31
C GLU A 183 -16.46 23.40 -33.09
N PRO A 184 -17.75 23.76 -33.16
CA PRO A 184 -18.54 24.12 -31.96
C PRO A 184 -18.68 23.03 -30.87
N ASN A 185 -18.37 21.76 -31.13
CA ASN A 185 -18.59 20.67 -30.15
C ASN A 185 -17.38 20.32 -29.26
N LEU A 186 -16.18 20.84 -29.53
CA LEU A 186 -14.94 20.45 -28.82
C LEU A 186 -14.99 20.72 -27.30
N ALA A 187 -15.61 21.83 -26.87
CA ALA A 187 -15.76 22.17 -25.47
C ALA A 187 -16.73 21.22 -24.72
N ILE A 188 -17.76 20.74 -25.42
CA ILE A 188 -18.72 19.77 -24.87
C ILE A 188 -18.03 18.43 -24.66
N TYR A 189 -17.25 17.96 -25.64
CA TYR A 189 -16.46 16.72 -25.50
C TYR A 189 -15.47 16.77 -24.33
N ALA A 190 -14.73 17.87 -24.17
CA ALA A 190 -13.80 18.02 -23.06
C ALA A 190 -14.50 17.95 -21.69
N THR A 191 -15.69 18.55 -21.59
CA THR A 191 -16.49 18.55 -20.35
C THR A 191 -17.05 17.16 -20.03
N VAL A 192 -17.56 16.45 -21.04
CA VAL A 192 -18.07 15.08 -20.89
C VAL A 192 -16.93 14.13 -20.51
N LEU A 193 -15.79 14.19 -21.20
CA LEU A 193 -14.61 13.38 -20.89
C LEU A 193 -14.14 13.59 -19.45
N LYS A 194 -14.05 14.84 -18.99
CA LYS A 194 -13.68 15.14 -17.61
C LYS A 194 -14.63 14.47 -16.61
N LYS A 195 -15.94 14.55 -16.85
CA LYS A 195 -16.96 13.92 -15.97
C LYS A 195 -16.87 12.40 -16.00
N VAL A 196 -16.70 11.81 -17.18
CA VAL A 196 -16.54 10.35 -17.36
C VAL A 196 -15.27 9.86 -16.65
N THR A 197 -14.13 10.54 -16.81
CA THR A 197 -12.88 10.16 -16.12
C THR A 197 -13.02 10.24 -14.60
N ILE A 198 -13.64 11.31 -14.07
CA ILE A 198 -13.92 11.44 -12.63
C ILE A 198 -14.79 10.28 -12.14
N LYS A 199 -15.83 9.91 -12.90
CA LYS A 199 -16.71 8.80 -12.54
C LYS A 199 -15.97 7.46 -12.53
N LEU A 200 -15.18 7.18 -13.57
CA LEU A 200 -14.39 5.94 -13.67
C LEU A 200 -13.38 5.80 -12.52
N ASN A 201 -12.74 6.91 -12.11
CA ASN A 201 -11.86 6.93 -10.94
C ASN A 201 -12.58 6.54 -9.64
N ASN A 202 -13.87 6.86 -9.54
CA ASN A 202 -14.69 6.59 -8.36
C ASN A 202 -15.44 5.24 -8.42
N MET A 203 -15.39 4.49 -9.53
CA MET A 203 -16.21 3.28 -9.74
C MET A 203 -15.67 1.99 -9.09
N GLY A 204 -14.65 2.04 -8.24
CA GLY A 204 -14.14 0.83 -7.57
C GLY A 204 -13.64 -0.24 -8.55
N LEU A 205 -13.18 0.17 -9.74
CA LEU A 205 -12.77 -0.73 -10.82
C LEU A 205 -11.65 -1.68 -10.39
N ALA A 206 -11.66 -2.91 -10.91
CA ALA A 206 -10.62 -3.90 -10.69
C ALA A 206 -9.25 -3.39 -11.20
N TYR A 207 -8.17 -3.96 -10.67
CA TYR A 207 -6.80 -3.50 -10.97
C TYR A 207 -6.48 -3.54 -12.49
N LEU A 208 -6.81 -4.64 -13.16
CA LEU A 208 -6.61 -4.80 -14.61
C LEU A 208 -7.40 -3.74 -15.39
N ASP A 209 -8.65 -3.46 -15.01
CA ASP A 209 -9.49 -2.46 -15.67
C ASP A 209 -8.86 -1.07 -15.57
N ARG A 210 -8.35 -0.69 -14.38
CA ARG A 210 -7.62 0.57 -14.19
C ARG A 210 -6.35 0.63 -15.02
N LEU A 211 -5.60 -0.47 -15.07
CA LEU A 211 -4.36 -0.54 -15.84
C LEU A 211 -4.63 -0.36 -17.34
N LEU A 212 -5.67 -0.99 -17.88
CA LEU A 212 -6.08 -0.86 -19.28
C LEU A 212 -6.56 0.55 -19.60
N LEU A 213 -7.39 1.14 -18.74
CA LEU A 213 -7.86 2.51 -18.93
C LEU A 213 -6.72 3.53 -18.77
N ALA A 214 -5.71 3.27 -17.95
CA ALA A 214 -4.54 4.12 -17.82
C ALA A 214 -3.69 4.17 -19.11
N ARG A 215 -3.81 3.18 -19.99
CA ARG A 215 -3.14 3.18 -21.30
C ARG A 215 -3.91 4.06 -22.27
N LEU A 216 -3.37 5.25 -22.53
CA LEU A 216 -3.96 6.26 -23.40
C LEU A 216 -4.45 5.73 -24.77
N PRO A 217 -3.72 4.85 -25.49
CA PRO A 217 -4.21 4.31 -26.76
C PRO A 217 -5.48 3.47 -26.63
N ILE A 218 -5.57 2.64 -25.58
CA ILE A 218 -6.73 1.80 -25.30
C ILE A 218 -7.94 2.67 -24.95
N TYR A 219 -7.73 3.61 -24.01
CA TYR A 219 -8.78 4.53 -23.62
C TYR A 219 -9.29 5.36 -24.80
N LYS A 220 -8.39 5.92 -25.62
CA LYS A 220 -8.78 6.67 -26.83
C LYS A 220 -9.57 5.83 -27.81
N LYS A 221 -9.18 4.57 -28.04
CA LYS A 221 -9.91 3.67 -28.93
C LYS A 221 -11.31 3.36 -28.42
N ILE A 222 -11.45 3.00 -27.15
CA ILE A 222 -12.76 2.74 -26.52
C ILE A 222 -13.68 3.95 -26.66
N LEU A 223 -13.15 5.15 -26.39
CA LEU A 223 -13.91 6.39 -26.55
C LEU A 223 -14.33 6.64 -28.00
N ALA A 224 -13.44 6.44 -28.97
CA ALA A 224 -13.74 6.64 -30.39
C ALA A 224 -14.82 5.67 -30.88
N ASP A 225 -14.73 4.39 -30.49
CA ASP A 225 -15.71 3.37 -30.82
C ASP A 225 -17.09 3.72 -30.23
N LEU A 226 -17.15 4.12 -28.96
CA LEU A 226 -18.40 4.49 -28.29
C LEU A 226 -19.03 5.76 -28.85
N ILE A 227 -18.23 6.77 -29.22
CA ILE A 227 -18.74 7.99 -29.87
C ILE A 227 -19.34 7.67 -31.24
N THR A 228 -18.75 6.71 -31.96
CA THR A 228 -19.23 6.28 -33.29
C THR A 228 -20.51 5.44 -33.17
N GLU A 229 -20.58 4.57 -32.17
CA GLU A 229 -21.72 3.67 -31.95
C GLU A 229 -22.93 4.38 -31.33
N ASN A 230 -22.71 5.37 -30.45
CA ASN A 230 -23.76 5.99 -29.65
C ASN A 230 -23.51 7.50 -29.45
N SER A 231 -23.69 8.30 -30.50
CA SER A 231 -23.54 9.77 -30.44
C SER A 231 -24.42 10.44 -29.38
N ASP A 232 -25.58 9.86 -29.08
CA ASP A 232 -26.59 10.42 -28.16
C ASP A 232 -26.16 10.35 -26.70
N LEU A 233 -25.23 9.44 -26.35
CA LEU A 233 -24.72 9.28 -24.97
C LEU A 233 -23.83 10.45 -24.52
N LEU A 234 -23.44 11.35 -25.42
CA LEU A 234 -22.69 12.56 -25.06
C LEU A 234 -23.50 13.49 -24.13
N GLY A 235 -24.83 13.38 -24.13
CA GLY A 235 -25.70 14.10 -23.19
C GLY A 235 -25.75 13.50 -21.78
N ASP A 236 -25.35 12.23 -21.61
CA ASP A 236 -25.38 11.50 -20.32
C ASP A 236 -23.99 10.96 -19.94
N PRO A 237 -23.19 11.73 -19.19
CA PRO A 237 -21.86 11.29 -18.76
C PRO A 237 -21.86 10.03 -17.89
N LEU A 238 -22.98 9.67 -17.23
CA LEU A 238 -23.06 8.48 -16.39
C LEU A 238 -23.24 7.23 -17.26
N GLY A 239 -24.24 7.22 -18.14
CA GLY A 239 -24.43 6.12 -19.10
C GLY A 239 -23.24 5.94 -20.03
N PHE A 240 -22.53 7.03 -20.36
CA PHE A 240 -21.29 6.96 -21.13
C PHE A 240 -20.16 6.25 -20.35
N ALA A 241 -20.00 6.52 -19.05
CA ALA A 241 -19.01 5.83 -18.22
C ALA A 241 -19.31 4.32 -18.10
N ASP A 242 -20.58 3.93 -17.92
CA ASP A 242 -20.98 2.52 -17.89
C ASP A 242 -20.72 1.82 -19.22
N SER A 243 -20.90 2.54 -20.33
CA SER A 243 -20.59 2.04 -21.67
C SER A 243 -19.09 1.85 -21.88
N VAL A 244 -18.24 2.71 -21.31
CA VAL A 244 -16.78 2.52 -21.28
C VAL A 244 -16.42 1.24 -20.54
N VAL A 245 -17.01 0.97 -19.38
CA VAL A 245 -16.75 -0.25 -18.61
C VAL A 245 -17.21 -1.50 -19.38
N ARG A 246 -18.35 -1.42 -20.07
CA ARG A 246 -18.83 -2.54 -20.91
C ARG A 246 -17.87 -2.83 -22.06
N LYS A 247 -17.47 -1.82 -22.82
CA LYS A 247 -16.52 -1.97 -23.94
C LYS A 247 -15.13 -2.41 -23.46
N LEU A 248 -14.77 -2.04 -22.23
CA LEU A 248 -13.54 -2.50 -21.60
C LEU A 248 -13.53 -4.01 -21.37
N GLN A 249 -14.68 -4.65 -21.11
CA GLN A 249 -14.74 -6.11 -21.01
C GLN A 249 -14.38 -6.79 -22.34
N ASP A 250 -14.82 -6.23 -23.47
CA ASP A 250 -14.44 -6.76 -24.80
C ASP A 250 -12.93 -6.67 -25.03
N VAL A 251 -12.32 -5.53 -24.64
CA VAL A 251 -10.86 -5.34 -24.75
C VAL A 251 -10.11 -6.27 -23.80
N LYS A 252 -10.62 -6.46 -22.59
CA LYS A 252 -10.05 -7.37 -21.59
C LYS A 252 -10.08 -8.80 -22.11
N ARG A 253 -11.20 -9.27 -22.66
CA ARG A 253 -11.33 -10.61 -23.25
C ARG A 253 -10.34 -10.82 -24.39
N ALA A 254 -10.26 -9.87 -25.32
CA ALA A 254 -9.30 -9.93 -26.44
C ALA A 254 -7.83 -9.92 -25.96
N LEU A 255 -7.53 -9.24 -24.85
CA LEU A 255 -6.19 -9.28 -24.24
C LEU A 255 -5.91 -10.65 -23.61
N VAL A 256 -6.86 -11.19 -22.83
CA VAL A 256 -6.73 -12.51 -22.21
C VAL A 256 -6.53 -13.58 -23.27
N GLU A 257 -7.33 -13.57 -24.34
CA GLU A 257 -7.20 -14.48 -25.47
C GLU A 257 -5.80 -14.44 -26.09
N LYS A 258 -5.26 -13.23 -26.34
CA LYS A 258 -3.90 -13.07 -26.87
C LYS A 258 -2.81 -13.57 -25.92
N ILE A 259 -3.00 -13.35 -24.62
CA ILE A 259 -2.04 -13.83 -23.60
C ILE A 259 -2.08 -15.36 -23.53
N VAL A 260 -3.28 -15.95 -23.52
CA VAL A 260 -3.45 -17.42 -23.52
C VAL A 260 -2.81 -18.01 -24.77
N LEU A 261 -3.12 -17.47 -25.96
CA LEU A 261 -2.50 -17.89 -27.22
C LEU A 261 -0.97 -17.83 -27.17
N GLY A 262 -0.40 -16.72 -26.70
CA GLY A 262 1.05 -16.58 -26.56
C GLY A 262 1.67 -17.63 -25.63
N VAL A 263 1.05 -17.87 -24.47
CA VAL A 263 1.54 -18.89 -23.51
C VAL A 263 1.44 -20.31 -24.10
N ILE A 264 0.35 -20.62 -24.80
CA ILE A 264 0.12 -21.92 -25.43
C ILE A 264 1.12 -22.16 -26.56
N ASP A 265 1.37 -21.16 -27.40
CA ASP A 265 2.35 -21.22 -28.49
C ASP A 265 3.78 -21.37 -27.97
N ASP A 266 4.16 -20.60 -26.95
CA ASP A 266 5.48 -20.67 -26.31
C ASP A 266 5.75 -22.05 -25.69
N ASN A 267 4.71 -22.69 -25.15
CA ASN A 267 4.77 -24.04 -24.57
C ASN A 267 4.51 -25.16 -25.58
N ARG A 268 4.26 -24.84 -26.87
CA ARG A 268 3.96 -25.78 -27.95
C ARG A 268 2.78 -26.71 -27.65
N ILE A 269 1.79 -26.21 -26.91
CA ILE A 269 0.56 -26.95 -26.60
C ILE A 269 -0.38 -26.80 -27.80
N GLN A 270 -0.90 -27.90 -28.33
CA GLN A 270 -1.89 -27.87 -29.42
C GLN A 270 -3.29 -27.98 -28.82
N LEU A 271 -4.11 -26.95 -29.02
CA LEU A 271 -5.51 -26.92 -28.61
C LEU A 271 -6.41 -26.77 -29.83
N SER A 272 -7.56 -27.42 -29.81
CA SER A 272 -8.66 -27.11 -30.70
C SER A 272 -9.23 -25.71 -30.42
N GLU A 273 -9.95 -25.13 -31.38
CA GLU A 273 -10.58 -23.81 -31.22
C GLU A 273 -11.57 -23.79 -30.04
N GLU A 274 -12.29 -24.89 -29.81
CA GLU A 274 -13.21 -25.04 -28.68
C GLU A 274 -12.49 -25.09 -27.33
N GLU A 275 -11.37 -25.82 -27.23
CA GLU A 275 -10.56 -25.90 -26.01
C GLU A 275 -9.87 -24.57 -25.69
N LEU A 276 -9.42 -23.85 -26.72
CA LEU A 276 -8.84 -22.52 -26.56
C LEU A 276 -9.87 -21.52 -26.03
N GLN A 277 -11.10 -21.58 -26.55
CA GLN A 277 -12.19 -20.73 -26.09
C GLN A 277 -12.55 -21.03 -24.63
N LEU A 278 -12.66 -22.31 -24.27
CA LEU A 278 -12.95 -22.74 -22.91
C LEU A 278 -11.83 -22.32 -21.94
N LEU A 279 -10.57 -22.48 -22.33
CA LEU A 279 -9.42 -22.05 -21.54
C LEU A 279 -9.44 -20.52 -21.33
N THR A 280 -9.74 -19.77 -22.38
CA THR A 280 -9.83 -18.30 -22.33
C THR A 280 -10.93 -17.86 -21.35
N ASP A 281 -12.11 -18.48 -21.43
CA ASP A 281 -13.24 -18.17 -20.54
C ASP A 281 -12.91 -18.53 -19.07
N ASN A 282 -12.22 -19.65 -18.84
CA ASN A 282 -11.78 -20.06 -17.50
C ASN A 282 -10.70 -19.12 -16.92
N VAL A 283 -9.75 -18.66 -17.74
CA VAL A 283 -8.73 -17.69 -17.34
C VAL A 283 -9.35 -16.33 -17.04
N GLU A 284 -10.35 -15.91 -17.83
CA GLU A 284 -11.09 -14.67 -17.61
C GLU A 284 -11.86 -14.72 -16.28
N ALA A 285 -12.57 -15.82 -16.00
CA ALA A 285 -13.32 -16.02 -14.77
C ALA A 285 -12.42 -16.07 -13.53
N ALA A 286 -11.24 -16.70 -13.64
CA ALA A 286 -10.29 -16.81 -12.53
C ALA A 286 -9.53 -15.51 -12.22
N GLY A 287 -9.49 -14.56 -13.16
CA GLY A 287 -8.79 -13.29 -13.01
C GLY A 287 -7.28 -13.41 -13.22
N LEU A 288 -6.81 -12.96 -14.39
CA LEU A 288 -5.41 -13.08 -14.78
C LEU A 288 -4.46 -12.26 -13.86
N PRO A 289 -3.47 -12.90 -13.20
CA PRO A 289 -2.48 -12.18 -12.41
C PRO A 289 -1.45 -11.51 -13.33
N LEU A 290 -1.29 -10.19 -13.21
CA LEU A 290 -0.38 -9.41 -14.07
C LEU A 290 1.04 -9.25 -13.49
N ALA A 291 1.36 -9.99 -12.42
CA ALA A 291 2.69 -9.91 -11.83
C ALA A 291 3.74 -10.54 -12.78
N PRO A 292 4.97 -10.00 -12.83
CA PRO A 292 6.02 -10.58 -13.65
C PRO A 292 6.22 -12.07 -13.32
N LYS A 293 6.32 -12.91 -14.36
CA LYS A 293 6.54 -14.37 -14.26
C LYS A 293 5.41 -15.18 -13.61
N THR A 294 4.23 -14.62 -13.35
CA THR A 294 3.09 -15.40 -12.80
C THR A 294 2.06 -15.79 -13.85
N VAL A 295 1.98 -15.06 -14.96
CA VAL A 295 1.00 -15.27 -16.06
C VAL A 295 1.10 -16.68 -16.64
N GLU A 296 2.29 -17.10 -17.07
CA GLU A 296 2.50 -18.40 -17.71
C GLU A 296 2.16 -19.58 -16.77
N PRO A 297 2.72 -19.68 -15.54
CA PRO A 297 2.34 -20.73 -14.60
C PRO A 297 0.84 -20.77 -14.29
N PHE A 298 0.18 -19.60 -14.25
CA PHE A 298 -1.25 -19.50 -13.99
C PHE A 298 -2.09 -20.05 -15.14
N VAL A 299 -1.80 -19.66 -16.39
CA VAL A 299 -2.50 -20.19 -17.57
C VAL A 299 -2.28 -21.69 -17.70
N ILE A 300 -1.05 -22.18 -17.51
CA ILE A 300 -0.74 -23.62 -17.53
C ILE A 300 -1.49 -24.36 -16.41
N LYS A 301 -1.60 -23.77 -15.20
CA LYS A 301 -2.37 -24.35 -14.09
C LYS A 301 -3.85 -24.50 -14.45
N ILE A 302 -4.47 -23.47 -15.04
CA ILE A 302 -5.88 -23.52 -15.47
C ILE A 302 -6.06 -24.52 -16.59
N HIS A 303 -5.16 -24.53 -17.58
CA HIS A 303 -5.18 -25.52 -18.66
C HIS A 303 -5.13 -26.96 -18.13
N ASN A 304 -4.20 -27.25 -17.22
CA ASN A 304 -4.11 -28.56 -16.58
C ASN A 304 -5.35 -28.89 -15.75
N ALA A 305 -5.98 -27.91 -15.11
CA ALA A 305 -7.24 -28.10 -14.40
C ALA A 305 -8.38 -28.45 -15.38
N SER A 306 -8.49 -27.76 -16.51
CA SER A 306 -9.48 -28.04 -17.55
C SER A 306 -9.29 -29.42 -18.19
N LEU A 307 -8.05 -29.85 -18.44
CA LEU A 307 -7.75 -31.21 -18.93
C LEU A 307 -8.17 -32.27 -17.91
N ARG A 308 -7.90 -32.04 -16.62
CA ARG A 308 -8.32 -32.94 -15.54
C ARG A 308 -9.84 -32.99 -15.41
N GLU A 309 -10.50 -31.85 -15.50
CA GLU A 309 -11.96 -31.76 -15.43
C GLU A 309 -12.63 -32.51 -16.60
N GLY A 310 -12.13 -32.33 -17.82
CA GLY A 310 -12.60 -33.06 -18.99
C GLY A 310 -12.44 -34.58 -18.84
N GLY A 311 -11.26 -35.03 -18.41
CA GLY A 311 -11.00 -36.45 -18.16
C GLY A 311 -11.86 -37.03 -17.02
N LEU A 312 -12.05 -36.28 -15.93
CA LEU A 312 -12.91 -36.72 -14.83
C LEU A 312 -14.38 -36.77 -15.23
N SER A 313 -14.85 -35.84 -16.06
CA SER A 313 -16.22 -35.86 -16.58
C SER A 313 -16.48 -37.12 -17.40
N GLU A 314 -15.55 -37.51 -18.27
CA GLU A 314 -15.64 -38.76 -19.04
C GLU A 314 -15.62 -40.00 -18.12
N LEU A 315 -14.77 -40.00 -17.08
CA LEU A 315 -14.69 -41.09 -16.12
C LEU A 315 -15.97 -41.22 -15.27
N VAL A 316 -16.62 -40.10 -14.92
CA VAL A 316 -17.92 -40.11 -14.24
C VAL A 316 -18.99 -40.75 -15.14
N GLU A 317 -19.02 -40.42 -16.43
CA GLU A 317 -19.96 -41.06 -17.37
C GLU A 317 -19.68 -42.56 -17.51
N ARG A 318 -18.41 -42.97 -17.66
CA ARG A 318 -18.01 -44.38 -17.70
C ARG A 318 -18.35 -45.13 -16.40
N TYR A 319 -18.33 -44.45 -15.26
CA TYR A 319 -18.75 -45.01 -13.97
C TYR A 319 -20.28 -45.23 -13.94
N ILE A 320 -21.06 -44.26 -14.43
CA ILE A 320 -22.53 -44.36 -14.53
C ILE A 320 -22.96 -45.51 -15.45
N ASP A 321 -22.20 -45.76 -16.53
CA ASP A 321 -22.48 -46.85 -17.48
C ASP A 321 -22.30 -48.25 -16.89
N ARG A 322 -21.64 -48.41 -15.73
CA ARG A 322 -21.50 -49.71 -15.05
C ARG A 322 -22.76 -50.17 -14.32
N ASP A 323 -23.75 -49.28 -14.18
CA ASP A 323 -25.04 -49.54 -13.55
C ASP A 323 -24.95 -50.04 -12.09
N GLU A 324 -23.88 -49.68 -11.37
CA GLU A 324 -23.78 -49.93 -9.91
C GLU A 324 -24.80 -49.10 -9.13
N ILE A 325 -25.11 -47.90 -9.64
CA ILE A 325 -26.14 -47.00 -9.16
C ILE A 325 -27.06 -46.72 -10.35
N LYS A 326 -28.38 -46.80 -10.13
CA LYS A 326 -29.38 -46.54 -11.18
C LYS A 326 -29.13 -45.19 -11.86
N GLN A 327 -28.95 -45.23 -13.18
CA GLN A 327 -28.62 -44.05 -14.01
C GLN A 327 -29.57 -42.87 -13.83
N GLU A 328 -30.85 -43.13 -13.56
CA GLU A 328 -31.89 -42.12 -13.31
C GLU A 328 -31.56 -41.17 -12.15
N LYS A 329 -30.70 -41.59 -11.22
CA LYS A 329 -30.31 -40.77 -10.07
C LYS A 329 -29.18 -39.77 -10.37
N PHE A 330 -28.55 -39.83 -11.54
CA PHE A 330 -27.47 -38.93 -11.92
C PHE A 330 -28.00 -37.75 -12.74
N THR A 331 -28.54 -36.74 -12.06
CA THR A 331 -28.89 -35.47 -12.71
C THR A 331 -27.63 -34.75 -13.18
N ALA A 332 -27.76 -33.85 -14.17
CA ALA A 332 -26.62 -33.05 -14.64
C ALA A 332 -25.94 -32.24 -13.52
N ASP A 333 -26.70 -31.84 -12.50
CA ASP A 333 -26.16 -31.16 -11.31
C ASP A 333 -25.33 -32.11 -10.44
N ILE A 334 -25.82 -33.33 -10.21
CA ILE A 334 -25.08 -34.37 -9.47
C ILE A 334 -23.78 -34.71 -10.19
N LYS A 335 -23.80 -34.91 -11.51
CA LYS A 335 -22.58 -35.20 -12.29
C LYS A 335 -21.55 -34.07 -12.16
N ARG A 336 -22.00 -32.81 -12.28
CA ARG A 336 -21.12 -31.64 -12.12
C ARG A 336 -20.49 -31.60 -10.72
N ARG A 337 -21.28 -31.82 -9.67
CA ARG A 337 -20.80 -31.84 -8.28
C ARG A 337 -19.86 -33.01 -8.00
N MET A 338 -20.10 -34.17 -8.60
CA MET A 338 -19.17 -35.30 -8.53
C MET A 338 -17.81 -34.94 -9.13
N VAL A 339 -17.79 -34.33 -10.31
CA VAL A 339 -16.55 -33.86 -10.95
C VAL A 339 -15.84 -32.84 -10.08
N SER A 340 -16.57 -31.86 -9.53
CA SER A 340 -16.00 -30.87 -8.61
C SER A 340 -15.40 -31.52 -7.34
N HIS A 341 -16.07 -32.51 -6.77
CA HIS A 341 -15.57 -33.24 -5.60
C HIS A 341 -14.30 -34.03 -5.91
N LEU A 342 -14.29 -34.79 -7.02
CA LEU A 342 -13.12 -35.57 -7.44
C LEU A 342 -11.91 -34.67 -7.74
N LEU A 343 -12.15 -33.50 -8.32
CA LEU A 343 -11.12 -32.50 -8.60
C LEU A 343 -10.58 -31.90 -7.28
N ALA A 344 -11.44 -31.60 -6.32
CA ALA A 344 -11.06 -31.08 -5.00
C ALA A 344 -10.29 -32.12 -4.17
N SER A 345 -10.66 -33.40 -4.26
CA SER A 345 -9.96 -34.51 -3.58
C SER A 345 -8.60 -34.82 -4.19
N GLY A 346 -8.24 -34.22 -5.34
CA GLY A 346 -6.95 -34.41 -5.99
C GLY A 346 -6.73 -35.85 -6.50
N VAL A 347 -7.80 -36.62 -6.74
CA VAL A 347 -7.71 -38.00 -7.19
C VAL A 347 -7.17 -38.01 -8.62
N ASN A 348 -6.00 -38.63 -8.81
CA ASN A 348 -5.39 -38.79 -10.13
C ASN A 348 -5.64 -40.21 -10.65
N ILE A 349 -6.57 -40.36 -11.60
CA ILE A 349 -6.94 -41.63 -12.20
C ILE A 349 -6.15 -41.79 -13.50
N THR A 350 -5.06 -42.56 -13.44
CA THR A 350 -4.15 -42.74 -14.59
C THR A 350 -4.17 -44.15 -15.18
N ASP A 351 -4.81 -45.11 -14.51
CA ASP A 351 -4.81 -46.54 -14.88
C ASP A 351 -6.21 -46.99 -15.30
N ASP A 352 -6.44 -47.06 -16.61
CA ASP A 352 -7.71 -47.46 -17.21
C ASP A 352 -8.10 -48.92 -16.89
N ASP A 353 -7.13 -49.82 -16.76
CA ASP A 353 -7.38 -51.22 -16.45
C ASP A 353 -7.80 -51.38 -15.00
N LYS A 354 -7.17 -50.64 -14.09
CA LYS A 354 -7.55 -50.58 -12.68
C LYS A 354 -8.91 -49.91 -12.52
N PHE A 355 -9.19 -48.84 -13.28
CA PHE A 355 -10.52 -48.26 -13.34
C PHE A 355 -11.54 -49.29 -13.79
N ALA A 356 -11.34 -49.98 -14.91
CA ALA A 356 -12.25 -51.01 -15.46
C ALA A 356 -12.54 -52.16 -14.49
N LYS A 357 -11.61 -52.49 -13.58
CA LYS A 357 -11.76 -53.51 -12.54
C LYS A 357 -12.41 -53.01 -11.24
N GLY A 358 -12.83 -51.75 -11.20
CA GLY A 358 -13.47 -51.15 -10.03
C GLY A 358 -12.51 -50.62 -8.96
N GLY A 359 -11.21 -50.49 -9.26
CA GLY A 359 -10.20 -50.08 -8.29
C GLY A 359 -10.29 -48.62 -7.82
N TYR A 360 -11.27 -47.86 -8.30
CA TYR A 360 -11.54 -46.47 -7.91
C TYR A 360 -13.01 -46.23 -7.51
N ASP A 361 -13.85 -47.26 -7.44
CA ASP A 361 -15.31 -47.11 -7.25
C ASP A 361 -15.64 -46.41 -5.93
N GLU A 362 -14.82 -46.60 -4.89
CA GLU A 362 -14.96 -45.92 -3.60
C GLU A 362 -14.91 -44.39 -3.73
N TYR A 363 -14.03 -43.86 -4.59
CA TYR A 363 -13.92 -42.41 -4.81
C TYR A 363 -15.15 -41.86 -5.54
N PHE A 364 -15.69 -42.59 -6.52
CA PHE A 364 -16.90 -42.17 -7.25
C PHE A 364 -18.16 -42.30 -6.39
N ALA A 365 -18.26 -43.35 -5.57
CA ALA A 365 -19.35 -43.52 -4.62
C ALA A 365 -19.35 -42.41 -3.55
N LEU A 366 -18.17 -42.03 -3.04
CA LEU A 366 -18.02 -40.92 -2.11
C LEU A 366 -18.41 -39.59 -2.76
N ALA A 367 -17.93 -39.32 -3.98
CA ALA A 367 -18.28 -38.13 -4.74
C ALA A 367 -19.79 -38.05 -5.01
N TYR A 368 -20.43 -39.17 -5.33
CA TYR A 368 -21.88 -39.26 -5.54
C TYR A 368 -22.66 -38.94 -4.26
N ASN A 369 -22.27 -39.51 -3.12
CA ASN A 369 -22.91 -39.22 -1.84
C ASN A 369 -22.76 -37.75 -1.46
N ASN A 370 -21.57 -37.17 -1.62
CA ASN A 370 -21.34 -35.76 -1.36
C ASN A 370 -22.19 -34.86 -2.28
N ALA A 371 -22.32 -35.23 -3.57
CA ALA A 371 -23.18 -34.54 -4.51
C ALA A 371 -24.67 -34.60 -4.12
N LEU A 372 -25.15 -35.75 -3.61
CA LEU A 372 -26.51 -35.88 -3.08
C LEU A 372 -26.75 -34.98 -1.86
N TYR A 373 -25.87 -35.04 -0.86
CA TYR A 373 -25.99 -34.21 0.35
C TYR A 373 -25.97 -32.72 0.03
N SER A 374 -25.15 -32.33 -0.94
CA SER A 374 -25.04 -30.93 -1.37
C SER A 374 -26.22 -30.48 -2.23
N ALA A 375 -26.91 -31.40 -2.92
CA ALA A 375 -28.07 -31.10 -3.75
C ALA A 375 -29.38 -30.99 -2.96
N GLU A 376 -29.50 -31.72 -1.84
CA GLU A 376 -30.75 -31.78 -1.04
C GLU A 376 -30.97 -30.62 -0.06
N GLY A 377 -30.05 -29.65 0.00
CA GLY A 377 -30.30 -28.33 0.59
C GLY A 377 -31.12 -28.30 1.90
N THR A 378 -30.41 -28.41 3.03
CA THR A 378 -30.73 -27.91 4.40
C THR A 378 -31.35 -28.84 5.47
N MET A 379 -30.82 -28.60 6.68
CA MET A 379 -31.48 -28.50 7.99
C MET A 379 -31.81 -29.78 8.78
N TYR A 380 -31.06 -29.96 9.88
CA TYR A 380 -31.30 -30.84 11.04
C TYR A 380 -31.10 -32.35 10.85
N GLY A 381 -29.87 -32.80 11.12
CA GLY A 381 -29.59 -34.20 11.41
C GLY A 381 -30.05 -34.59 12.82
N SER A 382 -30.96 -35.55 12.91
CA SER A 382 -31.15 -36.38 14.10
C SER A 382 -30.24 -37.60 13.98
N PRO A 383 -29.51 -38.00 15.04
CA PRO A 383 -28.45 -38.99 14.91
C PRO A 383 -28.99 -40.42 14.84
N ALA A 384 -28.55 -41.15 13.81
CA ALA A 384 -28.64 -42.61 13.78
C ALA A 384 -27.57 -43.20 14.73
N ALA A 385 -27.98 -44.19 15.52
CA ALA A 385 -27.21 -44.82 16.58
C ALA A 385 -26.06 -45.70 16.06
N GLY A 386 -24.96 -45.11 15.61
CA GLY A 386 -23.71 -45.80 15.28
C GLY A 386 -22.50 -44.96 15.63
N GLY A 387 -21.78 -45.36 16.68
CA GLY A 387 -20.45 -44.84 17.05
C GLY A 387 -20.42 -43.35 17.40
N TRP A 388 -20.54 -43.01 18.68
CA TRP A 388 -20.25 -41.63 19.11
C TRP A 388 -18.76 -41.35 18.84
N ASP A 389 -18.48 -40.54 17.82
CA ASP A 389 -17.18 -39.92 17.63
C ASP A 389 -17.06 -38.80 18.67
N PHE A 390 -16.08 -38.92 19.56
CA PHE A 390 -15.77 -37.87 20.53
C PHE A 390 -15.00 -36.72 19.89
N SER A 391 -14.87 -36.69 18.55
CA SER A 391 -14.53 -35.49 17.81
C SER A 391 -15.53 -34.39 18.18
N VAL A 392 -15.08 -33.48 19.04
CA VAL A 392 -15.77 -32.22 19.28
C VAL A 392 -15.68 -31.45 17.97
N ASP A 393 -16.81 -30.91 17.50
CA ASP A 393 -16.81 -29.87 16.48
C ASP A 393 -15.96 -28.72 17.03
N THR A 394 -14.67 -28.74 16.68
CA THR A 394 -13.79 -27.64 16.96
C THR A 394 -14.28 -26.57 16.03
N PHE A 395 -15.01 -25.60 16.56
CA PHE A 395 -15.60 -24.46 15.84
C PHE A 395 -14.59 -23.67 14.96
N ASP A 396 -13.39 -24.18 14.70
CA ASP A 396 -12.39 -23.76 13.74
C ASP A 396 -12.99 -23.29 12.40
N GLU A 397 -14.09 -23.90 11.92
CA GLU A 397 -14.80 -23.44 10.69
C GLU A 397 -15.75 -22.25 10.91
N VAL A 398 -16.22 -22.03 12.15
CA VAL A 398 -17.14 -20.94 12.56
C VAL A 398 -16.39 -19.77 13.21
N VAL A 399 -15.14 -19.99 13.64
CA VAL A 399 -14.28 -19.06 14.39
C VAL A 399 -13.46 -18.14 13.48
N ASP A 400 -13.62 -18.23 12.16
CA ASP A 400 -13.34 -17.10 11.27
C ASP A 400 -14.40 -15.99 11.48
N GLN A 401 -14.58 -15.52 12.72
CA GLN A 401 -15.14 -14.20 12.96
C GLN A 401 -14.29 -13.25 12.14
N ALA A 402 -14.89 -12.72 11.07
CA ALA A 402 -14.17 -11.92 10.09
C ALA A 402 -13.48 -10.76 10.82
N ILE A 403 -12.16 -10.86 10.97
CA ILE A 403 -11.34 -9.83 11.62
C ILE A 403 -11.54 -8.55 10.82
N ILE A 404 -12.12 -7.53 11.45
CA ILE A 404 -12.41 -6.27 10.77
C ILE A 404 -11.22 -5.34 11.01
N ARG A 405 -10.28 -5.36 10.06
CA ARG A 405 -9.07 -4.52 10.04
C ARG A 405 -9.33 -3.06 10.45
N ASP A 406 -10.38 -2.45 9.91
CA ASP A 406 -10.72 -1.05 10.19
C ASP A 406 -11.12 -0.79 11.65
N ASN A 407 -11.66 -1.78 12.37
CA ASN A 407 -11.98 -1.66 13.79
C ASN A 407 -10.70 -1.54 14.62
N ILE A 408 -9.70 -2.38 14.29
CA ILE A 408 -8.40 -2.42 14.95
C ILE A 408 -7.63 -1.11 14.71
N LEU A 409 -7.64 -0.60 13.46
CA LEU A 409 -7.01 0.67 13.13
C LEU A 409 -7.69 1.86 13.80
N ALA A 410 -9.02 1.84 13.96
CA ALA A 410 -9.73 2.86 14.71
C ALA A 410 -9.33 2.86 16.19
N ALA A 411 -9.25 1.68 16.81
CA ALA A 411 -8.78 1.54 18.19
C ALA A 411 -7.32 2.00 18.35
N GLY A 412 -6.44 1.67 17.39
CA GLY A 412 -5.05 2.15 17.39
C GLY A 412 -4.93 3.66 17.24
N PHE A 413 -5.83 4.30 16.47
CA PHE A 413 -5.89 5.75 16.44
C PHE A 413 -6.41 6.36 17.74
N LEU A 414 -7.40 5.72 18.40
CA LEU A 414 -7.87 6.16 19.72
C LEU A 414 -6.75 6.11 20.76
N ASP A 415 -5.90 5.08 20.73
CA ASP A 415 -4.72 4.98 21.59
C ASP A 415 -3.75 6.14 21.31
N TYR A 416 -3.48 6.40 20.04
CA TYR A 416 -2.64 7.53 19.62
C TYR A 416 -3.21 8.88 20.09
N ALA A 417 -4.52 9.08 19.96
CA ALA A 417 -5.21 10.29 20.40
C ALA A 417 -5.25 10.42 21.92
N TYR A 418 -5.34 9.32 22.67
CA TYR A 418 -5.27 9.34 24.13
C TYR A 418 -3.88 9.79 24.62
N GLU A 419 -2.82 9.17 24.08
CA GLU A 419 -1.44 9.44 24.51
C GLU A 419 -0.94 10.85 24.10
N LEU A 420 -1.41 11.40 22.97
CA LEU A 420 -1.01 12.74 22.52
C LEU A 420 -2.04 13.83 22.85
N GLY A 421 -3.31 13.55 22.63
CA GLY A 421 -4.39 14.50 22.86
C GLY A 421 -4.61 14.78 24.35
N GLU A 422 -4.71 13.72 25.16
CA GLU A 422 -4.98 13.85 26.60
C GLU A 422 -3.68 13.91 27.41
N LYS A 423 -2.81 12.88 27.35
CA LYS A 423 -1.60 12.81 28.21
C LYS A 423 -0.56 13.88 27.89
N ALA A 424 -0.40 14.23 26.62
CA ALA A 424 0.45 15.36 26.21
C ALA A 424 -0.32 16.69 26.12
N HIS A 425 -1.57 16.72 26.61
CA HIS A 425 -2.43 17.90 26.68
C HIS A 425 -2.60 18.70 25.37
N ILE A 426 -2.42 18.08 24.19
CA ILE A 426 -2.48 18.80 22.91
C ILE A 426 -3.82 19.49 22.69
N PHE A 427 -4.93 18.91 23.16
CA PHE A 427 -6.23 19.56 23.04
C PHE A 427 -6.34 20.82 23.92
N GLN A 428 -5.82 20.77 25.15
CA GLN A 428 -5.85 21.90 26.08
C GLN A 428 -4.85 22.99 25.66
N LEU A 429 -3.73 22.62 25.03
CA LEU A 429 -2.75 23.56 24.51
C LEU A 429 -3.33 24.51 23.45
N MET A 430 -4.34 24.07 22.69
CA MET A 430 -5.00 24.95 21.71
C MET A 430 -5.76 26.08 22.41
N ASP A 431 -6.39 25.79 23.55
CA ASP A 431 -7.10 26.79 24.34
C ASP A 431 -6.11 27.81 24.94
N VAL A 432 -4.96 27.34 25.43
CA VAL A 432 -3.88 28.22 25.93
C VAL A 432 -3.32 29.11 24.83
N LEU A 433 -3.06 28.55 23.65
CA LEU A 433 -2.62 29.34 22.49
C LEU A 433 -3.64 30.40 22.10
N TYR A 434 -4.93 30.06 22.07
CA TYR A 434 -5.99 31.02 21.80
C TYR A 434 -6.04 32.13 22.86
N LEU A 435 -5.92 31.79 24.15
CA LEU A 435 -5.90 32.78 25.23
C LEU A 435 -4.68 33.70 25.16
N ASN A 436 -3.50 33.18 24.82
CA ASN A 436 -2.29 33.96 24.63
C ASN A 436 -2.42 34.92 23.43
N TRP A 437 -3.04 34.46 22.34
CA TRP A 437 -3.34 35.31 21.20
C TRP A 437 -4.36 36.40 21.55
N ASN A 438 -5.48 36.04 22.17
CA ASN A 438 -6.54 36.96 22.54
C ASN A 438 -6.13 37.98 23.63
N SER A 439 -5.17 37.63 24.48
CA SER A 439 -4.59 38.56 25.48
C SER A 439 -3.49 39.46 24.90
N GLY A 440 -3.05 39.23 23.66
CA GLY A 440 -1.98 39.97 23.01
C GLY A 440 -0.57 39.57 23.47
N ILE A 441 -0.42 38.47 24.22
CA ILE A 441 0.90 37.90 24.53
C ILE A 441 1.53 37.35 23.25
N LEU A 442 0.72 36.68 22.43
CA LEU A 442 1.09 36.14 21.15
C LEU A 442 0.51 37.05 20.05
N ASP A 443 1.37 37.79 19.35
CA ASP A 443 0.95 38.66 18.24
C ASP A 443 1.01 37.89 16.92
N LEU A 444 -0.16 37.49 16.42
CA LEU A 444 -0.29 36.81 15.12
C LEU A 444 -0.92 37.75 14.11
N PRO A 445 -0.33 37.92 12.91
CA PRO A 445 -1.00 38.61 11.82
C PRO A 445 -2.26 37.83 11.40
N GLN A 446 -3.23 38.51 10.80
CA GLN A 446 -4.37 37.82 10.19
C GLN A 446 -3.87 36.83 9.12
N SER A 447 -3.98 35.54 9.43
CA SER A 447 -3.53 34.43 8.60
C SER A 447 -4.47 33.24 8.70
N GLU A 448 -4.24 32.22 7.89
CA GLU A 448 -5.04 30.97 7.95
C GLU A 448 -4.97 30.31 9.35
N VAL A 449 -3.88 30.54 10.09
CA VAL A 449 -3.64 29.98 11.42
C VAL A 449 -4.55 30.64 12.44
N THR A 450 -4.68 31.98 12.41
CA THR A 450 -5.61 32.70 13.29
C THR A 450 -7.06 32.30 13.01
N ASP A 451 -7.44 32.16 11.73
CA ASP A 451 -8.77 31.70 11.34
C ASP A 451 -9.06 30.26 11.81
N THR A 452 -8.03 29.40 11.81
CA THR A 452 -8.16 28.02 12.28
C THR A 452 -8.25 27.94 13.81
N LEU A 453 -7.43 28.73 14.52
CA LEU A 453 -7.45 28.81 15.97
C LEU A 453 -8.77 29.41 16.48
N GLU A 454 -9.29 30.45 15.81
CA GLU A 454 -10.60 31.01 16.11
C GLU A 454 -11.72 29.99 15.88
N ARG A 455 -11.70 29.24 14.76
CA ARG A 455 -12.67 28.17 14.51
C ARG A 455 -12.62 27.07 15.56
N LEU A 456 -11.42 26.62 15.95
CA LEU A 456 -11.25 25.62 17.02
C LEU A 456 -11.88 26.10 18.34
N TRP A 457 -11.72 27.38 18.67
CA TRP A 457 -12.34 27.98 19.85
C TRP A 457 -13.86 28.08 19.72
N GLN A 458 -14.38 28.59 18.60
CA GLN A 458 -15.82 28.74 18.35
C GLN A 458 -16.56 27.39 18.33
N ASP A 459 -15.95 26.35 17.77
CA ASP A 459 -16.54 25.01 17.69
C ASP A 459 -16.28 24.17 18.96
N ARG A 460 -15.76 24.75 20.06
CA ARG A 460 -15.52 24.02 21.32
C ARG A 460 -16.74 23.23 21.81
N ASP A 461 -17.93 23.82 21.74
CA ASP A 461 -19.18 23.18 22.19
C ASP A 461 -19.73 22.14 21.20
N ARG A 462 -19.19 22.10 19.97
CA ARG A 462 -19.57 21.14 18.92
C ARG A 462 -18.59 19.97 18.80
N ARG A 463 -17.39 20.12 19.37
CA ARG A 463 -16.36 19.07 19.46
C ARG A 463 -16.73 18.10 20.57
N ASP A 464 -16.25 16.84 20.46
CA ASP A 464 -16.41 15.87 21.54
C ASP A 464 -15.78 16.42 22.82
N SER A 465 -16.56 16.49 23.90
CA SER A 465 -16.08 16.96 25.20
C SER A 465 -14.97 16.05 25.75
N PRO A 466 -14.12 16.52 26.69
CA PRO A 466 -13.13 15.65 27.33
C PRO A 466 -13.72 14.35 27.89
N GLU A 467 -14.92 14.43 28.47
CA GLU A 467 -15.66 13.30 29.01
C GLU A 467 -16.14 12.35 27.90
N GLU A 468 -16.65 12.89 26.79
CA GLU A 468 -17.07 12.09 25.63
C GLU A 468 -15.90 11.35 24.97
N ARG A 469 -14.74 12.00 24.87
CA ARG A 469 -13.50 11.38 24.39
C ARG A 469 -13.02 10.29 25.35
N ALA A 470 -13.04 10.57 26.64
CA ALA A 470 -12.64 9.61 27.66
C ALA A 470 -13.54 8.36 27.68
N MET A 471 -14.86 8.52 27.49
CA MET A 471 -15.76 7.38 27.28
C MET A 471 -15.39 6.57 26.03
N ALA A 472 -14.98 7.22 24.94
CA ALA A 472 -14.54 6.52 23.73
C ALA A 472 -13.26 5.70 23.95
N TYR A 473 -12.28 6.26 24.67
CA TYR A 473 -11.06 5.53 25.04
C TYR A 473 -11.37 4.34 25.95
N ARG A 474 -12.22 4.54 26.97
CA ARG A 474 -12.62 3.48 27.89
C ARG A 474 -13.39 2.37 27.17
N LYS A 475 -14.34 2.72 26.31
CA LYS A 475 -15.10 1.76 25.51
C LYS A 475 -14.20 0.88 24.62
N ALA A 476 -13.22 1.47 23.93
CA ALA A 476 -12.42 0.74 22.94
C ALA A 476 -11.20 0.04 23.55
N LEU A 477 -10.57 0.65 24.55
CA LEU A 477 -9.25 0.27 25.07
C LEU A 477 -9.24 0.06 26.59
N GLY A 478 -10.35 0.26 27.30
CA GLY A 478 -10.36 0.21 28.77
C GLY A 478 -9.59 1.34 29.45
N LYS A 479 -8.96 2.25 28.69
CA LYS A 479 -8.10 3.31 29.21
C LYS A 479 -8.89 4.50 29.78
N GLY A 480 -8.38 5.05 30.88
CA GLY A 480 -8.88 6.27 31.51
C GLY A 480 -9.93 6.03 32.60
N SER A 481 -10.19 7.06 33.41
CA SER A 481 -11.04 6.97 34.61
C SER A 481 -12.46 7.52 34.42
N ALA A 482 -12.86 7.91 33.20
CA ALA A 482 -14.15 8.55 32.97
C ALA A 482 -15.34 7.64 33.27
N GLU A 483 -16.37 8.20 33.90
CA GLU A 483 -17.63 7.51 34.14
C GLU A 483 -18.29 7.16 32.80
N VAL A 484 -18.70 5.90 32.66
CA VAL A 484 -19.34 5.40 31.43
C VAL A 484 -20.85 5.35 31.62
N LEU A 485 -21.59 5.50 30.53
CA LEU A 485 -23.04 5.33 30.56
C LEU A 485 -23.41 3.92 30.99
N GLU A 486 -24.51 3.76 31.75
CA GLU A 486 -24.95 2.49 32.37
C GLU A 486 -25.01 1.28 31.41
N ARG A 487 -25.25 1.52 30.12
CA ARG A 487 -25.37 0.47 29.08
C ARG A 487 -24.15 0.35 28.16
N MET A 488 -23.10 1.13 28.42
CA MET A 488 -21.89 1.10 27.61
C MET A 488 -21.03 -0.09 28.05
N ILE A 489 -20.71 -0.96 27.10
CA ILE A 489 -19.80 -2.08 27.33
C ILE A 489 -18.37 -1.55 27.22
N VAL A 490 -17.59 -1.73 28.29
CA VAL A 490 -16.20 -1.29 28.40
C VAL A 490 -15.27 -2.44 28.03
N ASN A 491 -14.16 -2.13 27.38
CA ASN A 491 -13.15 -3.14 27.04
C ASN A 491 -12.15 -3.33 28.18
N ASP A 492 -12.60 -3.92 29.29
CA ASP A 492 -11.76 -4.12 30.48
C ASP A 492 -10.60 -5.11 30.24
N ARG A 493 -10.70 -5.96 29.20
CA ARG A 493 -9.70 -6.99 28.89
C ARG A 493 -8.54 -6.49 28.03
N PHE A 494 -8.65 -5.30 27.43
CA PHE A 494 -7.63 -4.81 26.50
C PHE A 494 -6.27 -4.67 27.18
N GLU A 495 -6.22 -4.09 28.37
CA GLU A 495 -4.96 -3.81 29.05
C GLU A 495 -4.20 -5.12 29.38
N ASP A 496 -4.91 -6.15 29.83
CA ASP A 496 -4.35 -7.48 30.11
C ASP A 496 -3.82 -8.16 28.85
N LEU A 497 -4.60 -8.13 27.76
CA LEU A 497 -4.22 -8.72 26.47
C LEU A 497 -3.01 -7.99 25.85
N TRP A 498 -3.01 -6.65 25.95
CA TRP A 498 -1.90 -5.82 25.49
C TRP A 498 -0.63 -6.09 26.31
N ALA A 499 -0.75 -6.19 27.63
CA ALA A 499 0.36 -6.52 28.52
C ALA A 499 0.94 -7.91 28.19
N THR A 500 0.08 -8.90 27.94
CA THR A 500 0.50 -10.26 27.55
C THR A 500 1.26 -10.25 26.23
N LEU A 501 0.79 -9.51 25.22
CA LEU A 501 1.53 -9.36 23.95
C LEU A 501 2.93 -8.75 24.18
N MET A 502 3.00 -7.68 24.97
CA MET A 502 4.27 -6.98 25.25
C MET A 502 5.23 -7.85 26.07
N GLU A 503 4.72 -8.65 27.00
CA GLU A 503 5.50 -9.62 27.77
C GLU A 503 6.06 -10.72 26.84
N GLU A 504 5.24 -11.27 25.95
CA GLU A 504 5.71 -12.29 24.99
C GLU A 504 6.74 -11.74 24.00
N VAL A 505 6.62 -10.48 23.60
CA VAL A 505 7.66 -9.79 22.81
C VAL A 505 8.96 -9.65 23.62
N ALA A 506 8.89 -9.20 24.86
CA ALA A 506 10.06 -9.08 25.72
C ALA A 506 10.72 -10.45 25.98
N ASN A 507 9.92 -11.50 26.17
CA ASN A 507 10.38 -12.89 26.29
C ASN A 507 11.10 -13.36 25.02
N TYR A 508 10.54 -13.05 23.85
CA TYR A 508 11.14 -13.39 22.57
C TYR A 508 12.49 -12.69 22.38
N ILE A 509 12.58 -11.38 22.64
CA ILE A 509 13.83 -10.62 22.51
C ILE A 509 14.90 -11.17 23.43
N ARG A 510 14.59 -11.40 24.72
CA ARG A 510 15.55 -11.99 25.69
C ARG A 510 16.09 -13.34 25.22
N LYS A 511 15.22 -14.23 24.74
CA LYS A 511 15.62 -15.55 24.21
C LYS A 511 16.46 -15.42 22.94
N ALA A 512 16.10 -14.50 22.05
CA ALA A 512 16.83 -14.27 20.80
C ALA A 512 18.25 -13.73 21.06
N GLU A 513 18.39 -12.82 22.02
CA GLU A 513 19.68 -12.31 22.47
C GLU A 513 20.54 -13.40 23.10
N GLU A 514 19.98 -14.24 23.98
CA GLU A 514 20.68 -15.37 24.60
C GLU A 514 21.24 -16.34 23.55
N ILE A 515 20.43 -16.68 22.54
CA ILE A 515 20.84 -17.54 21.43
C ILE A 515 21.96 -16.93 20.59
N SER A 516 21.93 -15.61 20.36
CA SER A 516 22.97 -14.91 19.60
C SER A 516 24.35 -14.99 20.28
N ILE A 517 24.38 -15.17 21.61
CA ILE A 517 25.60 -15.28 22.41
C ILE A 517 26.17 -16.70 22.38
N VAL A 518 25.32 -17.73 22.33
CA VAL A 518 25.73 -19.15 22.44
C VAL A 518 26.37 -19.70 21.16
N GLY A 519 26.19 -19.03 20.00
CA GLY A 519 26.87 -19.35 18.74
C GLY A 519 26.11 -20.34 17.82
N GLU A 520 26.68 -20.59 16.63
CA GLU A 520 26.10 -21.39 15.54
C GLU A 520 25.66 -22.79 16.02
N GLY A 521 24.34 -23.03 16.10
CA GLY A 521 23.76 -24.33 16.46
C GLY A 521 22.55 -24.27 17.39
N ALA A 522 22.24 -23.10 17.97
CA ALA A 522 21.05 -22.93 18.78
C ALA A 522 19.76 -22.90 17.94
N ALA A 523 18.70 -23.53 18.46
CA ALA A 523 17.41 -23.61 17.79
C ALA A 523 16.75 -22.22 17.68
N PRO A 524 16.02 -21.93 16.58
CA PRO A 524 15.33 -20.66 16.42
C PRO A 524 14.27 -20.47 17.53
N VAL A 525 14.11 -19.23 18.01
CA VAL A 525 13.07 -18.88 18.98
C VAL A 525 11.69 -19.01 18.34
N SER A 526 10.77 -19.68 19.01
CA SER A 526 9.39 -19.82 18.53
C SER A 526 8.66 -18.48 18.54
N ARG A 527 7.96 -18.18 17.44
CA ARG A 527 7.09 -16.99 17.27
C ARG A 527 5.64 -17.25 17.68
N ILE A 528 5.29 -18.51 17.95
CA ILE A 528 3.91 -18.97 18.21
C ILE A 528 3.23 -18.18 19.34
N PRO A 529 3.87 -17.92 20.50
CA PRO A 529 3.22 -17.18 21.59
C PRO A 529 2.78 -15.77 21.20
N ILE A 530 3.63 -15.07 20.43
CA ILE A 530 3.31 -13.73 19.92
C ILE A 530 2.14 -13.80 18.94
N TYR A 531 2.10 -14.81 18.07
CA TYR A 531 1.01 -14.99 17.10
C TYR A 531 -0.33 -15.25 17.79
N GLN A 532 -0.34 -16.06 18.84
CA GLN A 532 -1.53 -16.33 19.65
C GLN A 532 -2.02 -15.06 20.36
N ALA A 533 -1.13 -14.36 21.07
CA ALA A 533 -1.47 -13.09 21.73
C ALA A 533 -1.97 -12.03 20.73
N THR A 534 -1.40 -11.99 19.52
CA THR A 534 -1.85 -11.10 18.44
C THR A 534 -3.26 -11.44 17.98
N LYS A 535 -3.58 -12.74 17.78
CA LYS A 535 -4.93 -13.18 17.39
C LYS A 535 -5.98 -12.84 18.44
N GLU A 536 -5.68 -13.04 19.72
CA GLU A 536 -6.60 -12.69 20.82
C GLU A 536 -6.91 -11.19 20.84
N LEU A 537 -5.89 -10.34 20.62
CA LEU A 537 -6.09 -8.90 20.44
C LEU A 537 -6.88 -8.56 19.18
N GLN A 538 -6.68 -9.25 18.06
CA GLN A 538 -7.45 -9.03 16.83
C GLN A 538 -8.95 -9.25 17.08
N TYR A 539 -9.32 -10.32 17.77
CA TYR A 539 -10.72 -10.60 18.09
C TYR A 539 -11.30 -9.55 19.05
N ASN A 540 -10.59 -9.24 20.13
CA ASN A 540 -11.01 -8.23 21.09
C ASN A 540 -11.20 -6.85 20.41
N LEU A 541 -10.20 -6.37 19.67
CA LEU A 541 -10.28 -5.07 19.01
C LEU A 541 -11.30 -5.03 17.87
N THR A 542 -11.58 -6.17 17.23
CA THR A 542 -12.69 -6.27 16.28
C THR A 542 -14.03 -6.11 16.98
N GLU A 543 -14.21 -6.68 18.17
CA GLU A 543 -15.44 -6.54 18.95
C GLU A 543 -15.65 -5.10 19.45
N TYR A 544 -14.63 -4.49 20.08
CA TYR A 544 -14.78 -3.19 20.75
C TYR A 544 -14.51 -1.97 19.84
N GLY A 545 -13.80 -2.16 18.73
CA GLY A 545 -13.50 -1.12 17.72
C GLY A 545 -14.65 -0.84 16.74
N ASN A 546 -15.87 -1.32 17.01
CA ASN A 546 -17.00 -1.27 16.09
C ASN A 546 -17.89 -0.01 16.24
N GLY A 547 -18.84 0.16 15.31
CA GLY A 547 -19.91 1.15 15.41
C GLY A 547 -19.41 2.60 15.54
N ARG A 548 -19.93 3.31 16.56
CA ARG A 548 -19.60 4.73 16.82
C ARG A 548 -18.12 4.97 17.09
N THR A 549 -17.38 3.97 17.57
CA THR A 549 -15.95 4.05 17.87
C THR A 549 -15.15 4.48 16.64
N LYS A 550 -15.50 3.97 15.44
CA LYS A 550 -14.84 4.37 14.17
C LYS A 550 -15.08 5.83 13.81
N THR A 551 -16.33 6.28 13.93
CA THR A 551 -16.68 7.67 13.60
C THR A 551 -16.00 8.63 14.55
N GLN A 552 -15.96 8.30 15.85
CA GLN A 552 -15.23 9.08 16.85
C GLN A 552 -13.73 9.10 16.57
N ALA A 553 -13.11 7.96 16.24
CA ALA A 553 -11.71 7.93 15.84
C ALA A 553 -11.42 8.85 14.64
N ALA A 554 -12.29 8.87 13.63
CA ALA A 554 -12.16 9.76 12.47
C ALA A 554 -12.31 11.26 12.84
N GLN A 555 -13.25 11.58 13.73
CA GLN A 555 -13.46 12.94 14.24
C GLN A 555 -12.25 13.42 15.04
N LEU A 556 -11.76 12.58 15.96
CA LEU A 556 -10.57 12.86 16.76
C LEU A 556 -9.32 12.99 15.91
N ARG A 557 -9.22 12.22 14.83
CA ARG A 557 -8.14 12.38 13.85
C ARG A 557 -8.16 13.73 13.19
N SER A 558 -9.31 14.14 12.68
CA SER A 558 -9.47 15.47 12.08
C SER A 558 -9.13 16.58 13.08
N LEU A 559 -9.56 16.43 14.33
CA LEU A 559 -9.26 17.41 15.38
C LEU A 559 -7.76 17.48 15.67
N LEU A 560 -7.12 16.33 15.92
CA LEU A 560 -5.70 16.28 16.25
C LEU A 560 -4.81 16.75 15.09
N ASP A 561 -5.15 16.41 13.85
CA ASP A 561 -4.47 16.90 12.65
C ASP A 561 -4.58 18.43 12.54
N THR A 562 -5.76 18.99 12.85
CA THR A 562 -5.96 20.45 12.89
C THR A 562 -5.12 21.10 13.98
N CYS A 563 -5.05 20.51 15.18
CA CYS A 563 -4.17 20.99 16.25
C CYS A 563 -2.70 20.98 15.82
N PHE A 564 -2.24 19.92 15.14
CA PHE A 564 -0.88 19.85 14.62
C PHE A 564 -0.62 20.89 13.53
N GLN A 565 -1.58 21.14 12.64
CA GLN A 565 -1.45 22.19 11.63
C GLN A 565 -1.22 23.57 12.27
N VAL A 566 -1.94 23.87 13.36
CA VAL A 566 -1.73 25.12 14.11
C VAL A 566 -0.35 25.14 14.78
N LEU A 567 0.07 24.04 15.42
CA LEU A 567 1.38 23.95 16.08
C LEU A 567 2.57 23.98 15.11
N ASP A 568 2.37 23.57 13.86
CA ASP A 568 3.36 23.60 12.79
C ASP A 568 3.45 24.95 12.07
N ALA A 569 2.52 25.87 12.35
CA ALA A 569 2.49 27.17 11.71
C ALA A 569 3.83 27.91 11.89
N PRO A 570 4.41 28.46 10.83
CA PRO A 570 5.71 29.14 10.92
C PRO A 570 5.66 30.31 11.91
N GLU A 571 4.54 31.01 12.02
CA GLU A 571 4.34 32.11 12.97
C GLU A 571 4.41 31.62 14.43
N ILE A 572 3.83 30.45 14.71
CA ILE A 572 3.85 29.81 16.03
C ILE A 572 5.24 29.28 16.35
N ILE A 573 5.89 28.62 15.37
CA ILE A 573 7.26 28.11 15.53
C ILE A 573 8.26 29.26 15.70
N ASP A 574 8.11 30.38 15.00
CA ASP A 574 9.03 31.51 15.15
C ASP A 574 8.84 32.22 16.49
N PHE A 575 7.62 32.24 17.05
CA PHE A 575 7.36 32.81 18.36
C PHE A 575 7.79 31.89 19.53
N TYR A 576 7.50 30.58 19.47
CA TYR A 576 7.80 29.66 20.58
C TYR A 576 9.08 28.85 20.38
N GLY A 577 9.49 28.61 19.14
CA GLY A 577 10.65 27.81 18.75
C GLY A 577 11.99 28.53 18.86
N PHE A 578 12.15 29.50 19.77
CA PHE A 578 13.44 30.14 19.99
C PHE A 578 14.49 29.11 20.45
N GLY A 579 15.55 28.93 19.66
CA GLY A 579 16.65 28.02 19.96
C GLY A 579 17.23 27.33 18.72
N THR A 580 17.99 26.27 18.96
CA THR A 580 18.61 25.44 17.91
C THR A 580 17.64 24.44 17.28
N ARG A 581 16.52 24.15 17.94
CA ARG A 581 15.45 23.26 17.44
C ARG A 581 14.18 24.08 17.25
N ARG A 582 13.81 24.26 15.98
CA ARG A 582 12.56 24.93 15.55
C ARG A 582 11.59 23.87 15.05
N ASP A 583 10.94 23.18 15.98
CA ASP A 583 9.94 22.17 15.67
C ASP A 583 8.72 22.29 16.58
N ARG A 584 7.58 21.71 16.17
CA ARG A 584 6.33 21.72 16.94
C ARG A 584 6.51 21.18 18.36
N TRP A 585 7.42 20.24 18.57
CA TRP A 585 7.64 19.63 19.88
C TRP A 585 8.28 20.61 20.86
N THR A 586 9.20 21.45 20.36
CA THR A 586 9.75 22.57 21.15
C THR A 586 8.65 23.58 21.49
N VAL A 587 7.71 23.84 20.58
CA VAL A 587 6.53 24.69 20.86
C VAL A 587 5.69 24.09 21.99
N ILE A 588 5.34 22.81 21.90
CA ILE A 588 4.56 22.09 22.92
C ILE A 588 5.27 22.13 24.28
N ASP A 589 6.58 21.86 24.34
CA ASP A 589 7.38 21.90 25.58
C ASP A 589 7.41 23.30 26.22
N ARG A 590 7.41 24.35 25.39
CA ARG A 590 7.38 25.74 25.87
C ARG A 590 6.02 26.13 26.42
N LEU A 591 4.95 25.77 25.71
CA LEU A 591 3.59 26.05 26.17
C LEU A 591 3.27 25.33 27.49
N HIS A 592 3.81 24.14 27.72
CA HIS A 592 3.68 23.44 29.02
C HIS A 592 4.41 24.14 30.18
N LYS A 593 5.28 25.12 29.91
CA LYS A 593 5.93 25.94 30.95
C LYS A 593 5.10 27.18 31.29
N GLU A 594 4.02 27.42 30.55
CA GLU A 594 3.10 28.50 30.80
C GLU A 594 1.90 28.01 31.64
N PRO A 595 1.28 28.88 32.45
CA PRO A 595 0.02 28.57 33.09
C PRO A 595 -1.03 28.16 32.05
N PRO A 596 -1.89 27.16 32.30
CA PRO A 596 -2.22 26.58 33.62
C PRO A 596 -1.46 25.29 33.99
N PHE A 597 -0.46 24.86 33.21
CA PHE A 597 0.17 23.56 33.44
C PHE A 597 1.12 23.61 34.65
N ALA A 598 1.02 22.60 35.53
CA ALA A 598 1.86 22.50 36.73
C ALA A 598 3.20 21.81 36.44
N SER A 599 3.23 20.87 35.50
CA SER A 599 4.42 20.11 35.11
C SER A 599 4.44 19.89 33.61
N THR A 600 5.64 19.67 33.06
CA THR A 600 5.83 19.31 31.66
C THR A 600 5.90 17.79 31.56
N PRO A 601 4.97 17.12 30.85
CA PRO A 601 5.02 15.68 30.69
C PRO A 601 6.25 15.26 29.88
N ASN A 602 6.66 14.00 29.99
CA ASN A 602 7.75 13.46 29.18
C ASN A 602 7.32 13.28 27.71
N LEU A 603 7.30 14.38 26.96
CA LEU A 603 6.82 14.45 25.57
C LEU A 603 7.56 13.48 24.64
N GLN A 604 8.85 13.26 24.87
CA GLN A 604 9.63 12.34 24.04
C GLN A 604 9.17 10.89 24.24
N ALA A 605 8.93 10.49 25.49
CA ALA A 605 8.40 9.18 25.82
C ALA A 605 6.98 9.02 25.25
N LEU A 606 6.07 9.98 25.50
CA LEU A 606 4.70 9.95 24.99
C LEU A 606 4.64 9.89 23.45
N ARG A 607 5.48 10.65 22.74
CA ARG A 607 5.56 10.59 21.28
C ARG A 607 5.98 9.20 20.79
N THR A 608 6.89 8.57 21.51
CA THR A 608 7.38 7.24 21.15
C THR A 608 6.33 6.18 21.47
N VAL A 609 5.68 6.26 22.63
CA VAL A 609 4.53 5.41 23.01
C VAL A 609 3.42 5.51 21.96
N ALA A 610 2.96 6.72 21.63
CA ALA A 610 1.90 6.91 20.64
C ALA A 610 2.31 6.41 19.25
N GLY A 611 3.48 6.86 18.76
CA GLY A 611 3.93 6.55 17.39
C GLY A 611 4.29 5.08 17.18
N LYS A 612 4.91 4.43 18.17
CA LYS A 612 5.29 3.01 18.10
C LYS A 612 4.13 2.10 18.47
N GLY A 613 3.27 2.51 19.42
CA GLY A 613 2.03 1.82 19.75
C GLY A 613 1.12 1.72 18.53
N ASN A 614 0.90 2.82 17.81
CA ASN A 614 0.12 2.80 16.57
C ASN A 614 0.71 1.85 15.50
N LYS A 615 2.04 1.69 15.41
CA LYS A 615 2.66 0.70 14.52
C LYS A 615 2.39 -0.73 14.97
N VAL A 616 2.31 -0.99 16.28
CA VAL A 616 1.88 -2.29 16.80
C VAL A 616 0.41 -2.54 16.46
N PHE A 617 -0.49 -1.55 16.57
CA PHE A 617 -1.87 -1.70 16.11
C PHE A 617 -1.97 -1.98 14.61
N GLN A 618 -1.14 -1.34 13.78
CA GLN A 618 -1.08 -1.65 12.34
C GLN A 618 -0.64 -3.09 12.09
N TRP A 619 0.38 -3.57 12.83
CA TRP A 619 0.78 -4.97 12.79
C TRP A 619 -0.38 -5.89 13.16
N ILE A 620 -1.07 -5.64 14.28
CA ILE A 620 -2.23 -6.43 14.72
C ILE A 620 -3.33 -6.41 13.64
N ALA A 621 -3.58 -5.27 13.01
CA ALA A 621 -4.61 -5.14 11.98
C ALA A 621 -4.27 -5.90 10.68
N ASP A 622 -3.00 -5.93 10.30
CA ASP A 622 -2.50 -6.59 9.08
C ASP A 622 -2.03 -8.04 9.32
N PHE A 623 -2.03 -8.50 10.57
CA PHE A 623 -1.50 -9.81 10.94
C PHE A 623 -2.31 -10.94 10.31
N ASN A 624 -1.60 -11.77 9.54
CA ASN A 624 -2.08 -13.04 9.03
C ASN A 624 -0.94 -14.07 9.17
N GLU A 625 -1.15 -15.06 10.03
CA GLU A 625 -0.15 -16.08 10.39
C GLU A 625 0.48 -16.75 9.15
N ALA A 626 -0.29 -16.97 8.09
CA ALA A 626 0.18 -17.64 6.88
C ALA A 626 1.08 -16.77 5.98
N SER A 627 1.05 -15.45 6.13
CA SER A 627 1.73 -14.51 5.22
C SER A 627 2.78 -13.61 5.87
N VAL A 628 3.03 -13.76 7.18
CA VAL A 628 4.03 -12.94 7.88
C VAL A 628 5.43 -13.19 7.33
N THR A 629 6.07 -12.13 6.82
CA THR A 629 7.49 -12.17 6.43
C THR A 629 8.41 -11.87 7.62
N ASP A 630 9.65 -12.35 7.56
CA ASP A 630 10.67 -12.05 8.60
C ASP A 630 10.90 -10.55 8.76
N GLN A 631 10.91 -9.79 7.66
CA GLN A 631 11.14 -8.35 7.69
C GLN A 631 10.01 -7.60 8.39
N GLU A 632 8.76 -7.99 8.16
CA GLU A 632 7.60 -7.38 8.82
C GLU A 632 7.61 -7.70 10.32
N PHE A 633 7.92 -8.95 10.67
CA PHE A 633 8.05 -9.37 12.06
C PHE A 633 9.15 -8.61 12.82
N GLU A 634 10.33 -8.44 12.22
CA GLU A 634 11.41 -7.61 12.79
C GLU A 634 11.00 -6.14 12.94
N THR A 635 10.22 -5.61 12.00
CA THR A 635 9.70 -4.24 12.07
C THR A 635 8.71 -4.09 13.24
N PHE A 636 7.87 -5.09 13.45
CA PHE A 636 6.96 -5.18 14.60
C PHE A 636 7.75 -5.26 15.92
N LEU A 637 8.74 -6.15 16.03
CA LEU A 637 9.55 -6.30 17.25
C LEU A 637 10.21 -4.99 17.65
N ARG A 638 10.85 -4.28 16.71
CA ARG A 638 11.47 -2.97 16.97
C ARG A 638 10.46 -1.90 17.37
N ALA A 639 9.21 -2.01 16.92
CA ALA A 639 8.16 -1.10 17.32
C ALA A 639 7.72 -1.39 18.76
N ALA A 640 7.43 -2.65 19.08
CA ALA A 640 7.02 -3.09 20.39
C ALA A 640 8.11 -2.86 21.45
N GLU A 641 9.37 -3.18 21.17
CA GLU A 641 10.50 -2.91 22.06
C GLU A 641 10.62 -1.41 22.40
N ALA A 642 10.59 -0.55 21.37
CA ALA A 642 10.64 0.89 21.57
C ALA A 642 9.44 1.42 22.36
N TRP A 643 8.27 0.79 22.20
CA TRP A 643 7.08 1.09 22.99
C TRP A 643 7.28 0.70 24.47
N ILE A 644 7.75 -0.53 24.75
CA ILE A 644 7.99 -1.04 26.11
C ILE A 644 8.96 -0.13 26.87
N ILE A 645 10.09 0.22 26.25
CA ILE A 645 11.11 1.10 26.86
C ILE A 645 10.56 2.50 27.12
N SER A 646 9.73 3.02 26.21
CA SER A 646 9.19 4.38 26.34
C SER A 646 8.04 4.44 27.33
N ARG A 647 7.23 3.38 27.45
CA ARG A 647 6.09 3.34 28.36
C ARG A 647 6.55 3.46 29.81
N SER A 648 7.59 2.75 30.21
CA SER A 648 8.15 2.85 31.57
C SER A 648 8.68 4.25 31.90
N SER A 649 9.14 5.00 30.89
CA SER A 649 9.61 6.38 31.05
C SER A 649 8.50 7.44 30.95
N ALA A 650 7.31 7.05 30.48
CA ALA A 650 6.15 7.93 30.32
C ALA A 650 5.24 7.94 31.56
N VAL A 651 5.23 6.86 32.37
CA VAL A 651 4.40 6.70 33.59
C VAL A 651 5.03 7.43 34.79
N VAL A 652 5.42 8.68 34.58
CA VAL A 652 5.85 9.54 35.69
C VAL A 652 4.60 10.31 36.13
N ASP A 653 4.06 9.95 37.30
CA ASP A 653 3.07 10.70 38.10
C ASP A 653 1.58 10.60 37.73
N GLU A 654 0.98 9.40 37.80
CA GLU A 654 -0.50 9.30 37.95
C GLU A 654 -0.97 8.61 39.24
N ASP A 655 -0.13 7.81 39.90
CA ASP A 655 -0.54 7.03 41.08
C ASP A 655 -0.03 7.60 42.44
N ASP A 656 0.65 8.75 42.46
CA ASP A 656 1.21 9.34 43.71
C ASP A 656 0.34 10.43 44.36
N TYR A 657 -0.95 10.52 43.98
CA TYR A 657 -1.91 11.46 44.58
C TYR A 657 -3.12 10.79 45.24
N SER A 658 -3.06 9.49 45.56
CA SER A 658 -4.13 8.81 46.30
C SER A 658 -3.62 7.73 47.28
N LEU A 659 -2.63 8.06 48.10
CA LEU A 659 -2.48 7.44 49.41
C LEU A 659 -2.76 8.49 50.47
N GLU A 660 -4.02 8.47 50.90
CA GLU A 660 -4.49 8.79 52.24
C GLU A 660 -3.35 8.89 53.26
N GLU A 661 -2.90 10.12 53.54
CA GLU A 661 -2.59 10.49 54.92
C GLU A 661 -3.93 10.39 55.67
N GLU A 662 -4.27 9.17 56.11
CA GLU A 662 -5.00 9.00 57.37
C GLU A 662 -4.10 9.60 58.47
N GLU A 663 -4.08 10.92 58.58
CA GLU A 663 -3.78 11.56 59.85
C GLU A 663 -4.85 11.05 60.82
N SER A 664 -4.45 10.08 61.64
CA SER A 664 -5.15 9.65 62.83
C SER A 664 -5.37 10.85 63.75
N PHE A 665 -6.46 11.56 63.52
CA PHE A 665 -6.99 12.61 64.37
C PHE A 665 -8.05 11.99 65.29
N ASP A 666 -7.63 11.01 66.09
CA ASP A 666 -8.43 10.36 67.13
C ASP A 666 -7.47 9.81 68.20
N ASP A 667 -6.84 10.70 68.99
CA ASP A 667 -6.31 10.34 70.33
C ASP A 667 -5.87 11.58 71.15
N PHE A 668 -6.74 12.60 71.27
CA PHE A 668 -6.47 13.72 72.21
C PHE A 668 -7.71 14.33 72.85
N GLU A 669 -8.67 13.52 73.27
CA GLU A 669 -9.68 13.90 74.27
C GLU A 669 -9.96 12.67 75.14
N ASP A 670 -9.23 12.53 76.26
CA ASP A 670 -9.70 11.97 77.55
C ASP A 670 -8.52 11.53 78.43
N GLU A 671 -7.72 12.48 78.92
CA GLU A 671 -6.96 12.27 80.17
C GLU A 671 -6.77 13.61 80.90
N PHE A 672 -7.88 14.16 81.39
CA PHE A 672 -7.88 15.25 82.37
C PHE A 672 -9.03 15.08 83.37
N ASP A 673 -8.95 14.01 84.17
CA ASP A 673 -9.66 13.88 85.44
C ASP A 673 -8.86 12.90 86.31
N ASP A 674 -7.92 13.42 87.11
CA ASP A 674 -7.61 12.94 88.47
C ASP A 674 -6.38 13.69 89.02
N PHE A 675 -6.64 14.84 89.65
CA PHE A 675 -5.74 15.46 90.63
C PHE A 675 -6.57 16.12 91.76
N GLU A 676 -7.18 15.30 92.61
CA GLU A 676 -7.47 15.61 94.01
C GLU A 676 -6.74 14.57 94.89
N ASP A 677 -5.54 14.93 95.36
CA ASP A 677 -5.00 14.78 96.74
C ASP A 677 -3.46 14.87 96.81
#